data_AF-A0A5J5C4M2-F1
#
_entry.id   AF-A0A5J5C4M2-F1
#
_cell.length_a   1.000
_cell.length_b   1.000
_cell.length_c   1.000
_cell.angle_alpha   90.00
_cell.angle_beta   90.00
_cell.angle_gamma   90.00
#
_symmetry.space_group_name_H-M   'P 1'
#
loop_
_entity.id
_entity.type
_entity.pdbx_description
1 polymer ?
#
loop_
_entity_poly.entity_id
_entity_poly.type
_entity_poly.pdbx_seq_one_letter_code
_entity_poly.pdbx_strand_id
1 'polypeptide(L)'
;MELEQPILKETHRDAKLVGLHRGKSHVKGINLPTNDTNCRLESLRMLEIGVPGGSPEKKLAWLRSQVIGSNVEFDTPFGKRMLTYADYTASGRCLHYVENYIINNVLPFYGNSHTSDSYVGHQTTKMVHEASKYIKNCLGGKEEDAILFVGSGTTAAIKRLQEVMGLAVPSIMRDKALMNLRNEERWVVFVGPYEHHSNLLSWRQSLAEVVEIGLDENGLIDIEALRHELESYHHTNRPMLGSFSACSNVTGIYSDTRALASLLHRYGAFACFDYAASGPYVEIDMRSGEIDGCDAIFLSPHKFVGGPGSPGILLMSKLLYQLRSSAPSTCGGGTVSFVNGFSEMDTLYYEDVEEREDAGTPPIIQKIRAALAFWVKEYIGYEVIIKQEHKLIERALDRLLSNPNIWVLGNTSAKRQAILSFLVFSTSNSSSIDMKARSDGKIFMWRESGNMRDKPLHGPFVAKLLNDLFGIQARGGCACAGPYGHHLLHVDEPHSLAFKSAIQQGYSGVKPGWTRINFAYHMSIEEFEFILAALEFIAMYGQRFLILYDFNWKTGNWTFRKKSLKEILAIKQSKQDSSNLFISRALQAASFEDAETKSLISAVDVEIINKYVSYLETAKKIAHSLPKFPPPRKVPKDIDLNLVHFRV
;
A
#
# COMPACT_ATOMS: atom_id res chain seq x y z
N MET A 1 -21.97 23.53 -61.87
CA MET A 1 -23.43 23.43 -61.77
C MET A 1 -23.80 24.21 -60.52
N GLU A 2 -24.21 25.45 -60.75
CA GLU A 2 -24.51 26.49 -59.77
C GLU A 2 -25.76 26.15 -58.95
N LEU A 3 -25.83 26.70 -57.74
CA LEU A 3 -26.98 27.42 -57.14
C LEU A 3 -26.53 27.86 -55.72
N GLU A 4 -26.05 29.10 -55.48
CA GLU A 4 -26.81 30.34 -55.13
C GLU A 4 -27.65 30.18 -53.84
N GLN A 5 -27.64 30.98 -52.76
CA GLN A 5 -27.39 32.42 -52.45
C GLN A 5 -27.16 32.60 -50.90
N PRO A 6 -27.41 33.75 -50.22
CA PRO A 6 -26.69 35.03 -50.20
C PRO A 6 -26.31 35.53 -48.77
N ILE A 7 -25.56 36.65 -48.75
CA ILE A 7 -25.23 37.52 -47.61
C ILE A 7 -26.39 38.50 -47.33
N LEU A 8 -26.70 38.80 -46.05
CA LEU A 8 -27.00 40.17 -45.57
C LEU A 8 -27.09 40.29 -44.02
N LYS A 9 -26.69 41.49 -43.56
CA LYS A 9 -26.53 42.03 -42.20
C LYS A 9 -27.86 42.41 -41.52
N GLU A 10 -27.85 42.52 -40.18
CA GLU A 10 -28.58 43.51 -39.32
C GLU A 10 -28.06 43.32 -37.86
N THR A 11 -27.38 44.25 -37.17
CA THR A 11 -27.73 45.53 -36.48
C THR A 11 -28.45 45.45 -35.11
N HIS A 12 -27.94 46.27 -34.17
CA HIS A 12 -28.54 46.84 -32.93
C HIS A 12 -28.57 45.94 -31.66
N ARG A 13 -28.33 46.41 -30.42
CA ARG A 13 -28.50 47.74 -29.79
C ARG A 13 -27.81 47.80 -28.42
N ASP A 14 -27.17 48.92 -28.09
CA ASP A 14 -26.80 49.35 -26.73
C ASP A 14 -27.99 50.00 -26.00
N ALA A 15 -28.11 49.78 -24.69
CA ALA A 15 -28.90 50.62 -23.79
C ALA A 15 -28.25 50.71 -22.39
N LYS A 16 -27.91 51.94 -22.00
CA LYS A 16 -27.48 52.38 -20.66
C LYS A 16 -28.68 52.54 -19.71
N LEU A 17 -28.44 52.44 -18.39
CA LEU A 17 -28.55 53.54 -17.37
C LEU A 17 -29.00 53.07 -15.96
N VAL A 18 -28.24 53.58 -14.98
CA VAL A 18 -28.66 54.14 -13.67
C VAL A 18 -28.77 53.21 -12.46
N GLY A 19 -27.92 53.52 -11.47
CA GLY A 19 -28.00 53.03 -10.10
C GLY A 19 -28.82 53.94 -9.17
N LEU A 20 -28.99 53.47 -7.94
CA LEU A 20 -29.45 54.28 -6.82
C LEU A 20 -28.83 53.80 -5.49
N HIS A 21 -28.31 54.78 -4.75
CA HIS A 21 -27.70 54.69 -3.42
C HIS A 21 -28.75 54.62 -2.28
N ARG A 22 -28.39 53.93 -1.18
CA ARG A 22 -28.56 54.24 0.27
C ARG A 22 -28.36 52.93 1.05
N GLY A 23 -27.71 52.81 2.20
CA GLY A 23 -27.05 53.70 3.15
C GLY A 23 -26.41 52.80 4.24
N LYS A 24 -25.37 53.31 4.91
CA LYS A 24 -24.45 52.60 5.82
C LYS A 24 -25.10 52.10 7.13
N SER A 25 -24.58 50.98 7.66
CA SER A 25 -24.22 50.89 9.09
C SER A 25 -23.05 49.89 9.28
N HIS A 26 -22.04 50.33 10.03
CA HIS A 26 -20.82 49.59 10.35
C HIS A 26 -21.03 48.71 11.58
N VAL A 27 -20.63 47.43 11.49
CA VAL A 27 -20.13 46.67 12.63
C VAL A 27 -18.87 45.94 12.18
N LYS A 28 -17.74 46.22 12.85
CA LYS A 28 -16.46 45.54 12.65
C LYS A 28 -16.58 44.08 13.12
N GLY A 29 -16.43 43.14 12.20
CA GLY A 29 -16.24 41.71 12.48
C GLY A 29 -15.05 41.21 11.67
N ILE A 30 -14.17 40.47 12.33
CA ILE A 30 -12.91 39.93 11.83
C ILE A 30 -13.19 38.99 10.63
N ASN A 31 -12.63 39.29 9.45
CA ASN A 31 -12.71 38.43 8.28
C ASN A 31 -11.75 37.25 8.43
N LEU A 32 -12.28 36.05 8.70
CA LEU A 32 -11.65 34.79 8.28
C LEU A 32 -11.98 34.57 6.79
N PRO A 33 -11.05 34.07 5.96
CA PRO A 33 -11.34 33.76 4.57
C PRO A 33 -12.29 32.56 4.51
N THR A 34 -13.43 32.75 3.87
CA THR A 34 -14.41 31.71 3.56
C THR A 34 -13.87 30.81 2.45
N ASN A 35 -13.73 29.51 2.77
CA ASN A 35 -13.45 28.42 1.83
C ASN A 35 -14.41 28.44 0.65
N ASP A 36 -13.89 28.69 -0.55
CA ASP A 36 -14.62 28.59 -1.81
C ASP A 36 -14.47 27.15 -2.37
N THR A 37 -15.16 26.18 -1.77
CA THR A 37 -15.14 24.75 -2.18
C THR A 37 -16.27 24.39 -3.15
N ASN A 38 -16.56 25.25 -4.14
CA ASN A 38 -17.67 25.05 -5.07
C ASN A 38 -17.27 24.62 -6.49
N CYS A 39 -16.27 23.74 -6.61
CA CYS A 39 -16.00 23.02 -7.86
C CYS A 39 -16.55 21.58 -7.78
N ARG A 40 -17.87 21.43 -7.65
CA ARG A 40 -18.53 20.10 -7.67
C ARG A 40 -19.02 19.76 -9.08
N LEU A 41 -18.26 18.94 -9.80
CA LEU A 41 -18.57 18.43 -11.14
C LEU A 41 -19.95 17.75 -11.19
N GLU A 42 -20.70 17.98 -12.27
CA GLU A 42 -22.09 17.49 -12.45
C GLU A 42 -22.21 15.96 -12.49
N SER A 43 -21.29 15.24 -13.14
CA SER A 43 -21.29 13.77 -13.18
C SER A 43 -20.99 13.14 -11.82
N LEU A 44 -20.19 13.81 -10.99
CA LEU A 44 -19.84 13.36 -9.64
C LEU A 44 -20.93 13.71 -8.61
N ARG A 45 -21.91 14.58 -8.91
CA ARG A 45 -23.08 14.81 -8.04
C ARG A 45 -23.94 13.56 -7.86
N MET A 46 -23.95 12.68 -8.85
CA MET A 46 -24.62 11.38 -8.77
C MET A 46 -23.99 10.45 -7.72
N LEU A 47 -22.74 10.70 -7.31
CA LEU A 47 -22.05 9.86 -6.34
C LEU A 47 -22.61 10.01 -4.92
N GLU A 48 -23.19 11.16 -4.59
CA GLU A 48 -23.78 11.38 -3.26
C GLU A 48 -25.12 10.61 -3.09
N ILE A 49 -25.69 10.07 -4.17
CA ILE A 49 -26.96 9.33 -4.13
C ILE A 49 -26.73 7.94 -3.54
N GLY A 50 -27.50 7.61 -2.50
CA GLY A 50 -27.47 6.28 -1.86
C GLY A 50 -26.32 6.08 -0.87
N VAL A 51 -25.54 7.13 -0.58
CA VAL A 51 -24.46 7.10 0.40
C VAL A 51 -24.92 7.82 1.68
N PRO A 52 -24.73 7.25 2.89
CA PRO A 52 -25.28 7.84 4.10
C PRO A 52 -24.60 9.16 4.46
N GLY A 53 -25.39 10.21 4.71
CA GLY A 53 -24.91 11.39 5.44
C GLY A 53 -24.70 11.10 6.93
N GLY A 54 -23.95 11.95 7.63
CA GLY A 54 -23.86 11.93 9.10
C GLY A 54 -22.48 11.60 9.66
N SER A 55 -22.45 10.96 10.85
CA SER A 55 -21.25 10.81 11.69
C SER A 55 -20.16 9.93 11.05
N PRO A 56 -18.88 10.13 11.42
CA PRO A 56 -17.75 9.31 10.94
C PRO A 56 -18.00 7.80 11.06
N GLU A 57 -18.64 7.35 12.14
CA GLU A 57 -18.92 5.93 12.40
C GLU A 57 -19.87 5.34 11.36
N LYS A 58 -20.89 6.09 10.93
CA LYS A 58 -21.81 5.67 9.87
C LYS A 58 -21.11 5.54 8.53
N LYS A 59 -20.21 6.49 8.21
CA LYS A 59 -19.41 6.45 6.98
C LYS A 59 -18.49 5.24 6.94
N LEU A 60 -17.79 4.96 8.04
CA LEU A 60 -16.91 3.79 8.17
C LEU A 60 -17.70 2.47 8.12
N ALA A 61 -18.87 2.41 8.76
CA ALA A 61 -19.76 1.25 8.69
C ALA A 61 -20.27 0.98 7.27
N TRP A 62 -20.65 2.04 6.55
CA TRP A 62 -21.00 1.94 5.14
C TRP A 62 -19.82 1.43 4.31
N LEU A 63 -18.61 1.96 4.50
CA LEU A 63 -17.44 1.50 3.74
C LEU A 63 -17.18 0.01 3.97
N ARG A 64 -17.27 -0.46 5.22
CA ARG A 64 -17.19 -1.91 5.54
C ARG A 64 -18.24 -2.72 4.78
N SER A 65 -19.48 -2.24 4.73
CA SER A 65 -20.57 -2.96 4.05
C SER A 65 -20.37 -3.00 2.52
N GLN A 66 -19.58 -2.08 1.96
CA GLN A 66 -19.28 -2.06 0.53
C GLN A 66 -18.16 -3.02 0.14
N VAL A 67 -17.32 -3.49 1.07
CA VAL A 67 -16.18 -4.37 0.75
C VAL A 67 -16.69 -5.69 0.17
N ILE A 68 -16.35 -5.94 -1.10
CA ILE A 68 -16.74 -7.18 -1.77
C ILE A 68 -16.00 -8.34 -1.12
N GLY A 69 -16.78 -9.33 -0.66
CA GLY A 69 -16.27 -10.55 -0.05
C GLY A 69 -15.87 -10.41 1.41
N SER A 70 -16.43 -9.45 2.16
CA SER A 70 -16.21 -9.31 3.62
C SER A 70 -16.64 -10.53 4.44
N ASN A 71 -17.69 -11.24 4.00
CA ASN A 71 -18.28 -12.37 4.74
C ASN A 71 -18.02 -13.73 4.09
N VAL A 72 -17.06 -13.82 3.15
CA VAL A 72 -16.78 -15.10 2.48
C VAL A 72 -15.97 -16.01 3.38
N GLU A 73 -16.29 -17.29 3.35
CA GLU A 73 -15.55 -18.33 4.03
C GLU A 73 -14.79 -19.20 3.01
N PHE A 74 -13.68 -19.76 3.44
CA PHE A 74 -12.91 -20.72 2.65
C PHE A 74 -12.43 -21.88 3.51
N ASP A 75 -12.14 -23.00 2.85
CA ASP A 75 -11.67 -24.20 3.52
C ASP A 75 -10.18 -24.09 3.88
N THR A 76 -9.87 -24.35 5.15
CA THR A 76 -8.51 -24.50 5.66
C THR A 76 -8.29 -25.93 6.14
N PRO A 77 -7.03 -26.33 6.42
CA PRO A 77 -6.76 -27.58 7.11
C PRO A 77 -7.47 -27.76 8.46
N PHE A 78 -7.98 -26.68 9.05
CA PHE A 78 -8.62 -26.67 10.37
C PHE A 78 -10.13 -26.35 10.29
N GLY A 79 -10.74 -26.51 9.10
CA GLY A 79 -12.14 -26.25 8.83
C GLY A 79 -12.37 -24.91 8.12
N LYS A 80 -13.64 -24.52 7.98
CA LYS A 80 -13.99 -23.24 7.36
C LYS A 80 -13.50 -22.06 8.20
N ARG A 81 -12.95 -21.05 7.53
CA ARG A 81 -12.57 -19.76 8.14
C ARG A 81 -13.12 -18.62 7.33
N MET A 82 -13.63 -17.60 8.03
CA MET A 82 -13.98 -16.33 7.42
C MET A 82 -12.72 -15.60 6.96
N LEU A 83 -12.75 -15.04 5.76
CA LEU A 83 -11.65 -14.26 5.21
C LEU A 83 -11.55 -12.93 5.97
N THR A 84 -10.50 -12.78 6.78
CA THR A 84 -10.19 -11.56 7.52
C THR A 84 -8.98 -10.89 6.85
N TYR A 85 -9.15 -9.74 6.20
CA TYR A 85 -8.12 -9.19 5.32
C TYR A 85 -7.23 -8.15 6.03
N ALA A 86 -5.94 -8.45 6.18
CA ALA A 86 -4.97 -7.60 6.88
C ALA A 86 -3.72 -7.29 6.02
N ASP A 87 -3.88 -7.23 4.69
CA ASP A 87 -2.80 -6.91 3.72
C ASP A 87 -3.21 -5.79 2.74
N TYR A 88 -4.02 -4.83 3.20
CA TYR A 88 -4.37 -3.61 2.46
C TYR A 88 -3.15 -2.78 2.04
N THR A 89 -2.02 -2.89 2.74
CA THR A 89 -0.74 -2.28 2.32
C THR A 89 -0.27 -2.80 0.96
N ALA A 90 -0.59 -4.05 0.61
CA ALA A 90 -0.27 -4.61 -0.70
C ALA A 90 -1.28 -4.18 -1.76
N SER A 91 -2.57 -4.28 -1.47
CA SER A 91 -3.65 -3.89 -2.38
C SER A 91 -4.95 -3.65 -1.60
N GLY A 92 -5.73 -2.66 -2.02
CA GLY A 92 -7.10 -2.47 -1.54
C GLY A 92 -8.02 -3.59 -2.02
N ARG A 93 -9.25 -3.58 -1.50
CA ARG A 93 -10.35 -4.48 -1.91
C ARG A 93 -11.34 -3.72 -2.81
N CYS A 94 -12.00 -4.42 -3.72
CA CYS A 94 -13.07 -3.85 -4.53
C CYS A 94 -14.29 -3.49 -3.67
N LEU A 95 -15.08 -2.51 -4.14
CA LEU A 95 -16.27 -2.03 -3.46
C LEU A 95 -17.51 -2.22 -4.33
N HIS A 96 -18.59 -2.76 -3.77
CA HIS A 96 -19.88 -2.90 -4.45
C HIS A 96 -20.33 -1.56 -5.06
N TYR A 97 -20.20 -0.47 -4.31
CA TYR A 97 -20.51 0.87 -4.79
C TYR A 97 -19.76 1.25 -6.09
N VAL A 98 -18.44 1.03 -6.14
CA VAL A 98 -17.61 1.37 -7.31
C VAL A 98 -17.96 0.47 -8.50
N GLU A 99 -18.11 -0.83 -8.27
CA GLU A 99 -18.47 -1.76 -9.36
C GLU A 99 -19.86 -1.45 -9.92
N ASN A 100 -20.84 -1.24 -9.06
CA ASN A 100 -22.20 -0.92 -9.47
C ASN A 100 -22.26 0.43 -10.21
N TYR A 101 -21.47 1.42 -9.79
CA TYR A 101 -21.39 2.69 -10.50
C TYR A 101 -20.88 2.49 -11.93
N ILE A 102 -19.80 1.72 -12.09
CA ILE A 102 -19.22 1.42 -13.41
C ILE A 102 -20.24 0.66 -14.28
N ILE A 103 -20.86 -0.39 -13.73
CA ILE A 103 -21.84 -1.21 -14.44
C ILE A 103 -23.06 -0.39 -14.90
N ASN A 104 -23.56 0.49 -14.04
CA ASN A 104 -24.83 1.17 -14.31
C ASN A 104 -24.66 2.51 -15.03
N ASN A 105 -23.52 3.20 -14.89
CA ASN A 105 -23.35 4.57 -15.39
C ASN A 105 -22.22 4.72 -16.41
N VAL A 106 -21.24 3.81 -16.46
CA VAL A 106 -20.09 3.92 -17.37
C VAL A 106 -20.27 2.98 -18.56
N LEU A 107 -20.44 1.68 -18.30
CA LEU A 107 -20.50 0.66 -19.35
C LEU A 107 -21.65 0.86 -20.36
N PRO A 108 -22.87 1.30 -19.98
CA PRO A 108 -23.97 1.48 -20.94
C PRO A 108 -23.71 2.60 -21.96
N PHE A 109 -22.85 3.57 -21.62
CA PHE A 109 -22.55 4.74 -22.46
C PHE A 109 -21.11 4.74 -22.98
N TYR A 110 -20.44 3.59 -22.90
CA TYR A 110 -19.04 3.46 -23.28
C TYR A 110 -18.84 3.61 -24.80
N GLY A 111 -17.95 4.53 -25.17
CA GLY A 111 -17.40 4.69 -26.52
C GLY A 111 -15.91 5.02 -26.43
N ASN A 112 -15.15 4.78 -27.50
CA ASN A 112 -13.74 5.15 -27.51
C ASN A 112 -13.58 6.69 -27.35
N SER A 113 -12.59 7.11 -26.58
CA SER A 113 -12.27 8.54 -26.42
C SER A 113 -11.61 9.09 -27.69
N HIS A 114 -11.38 10.41 -27.75
CA HIS A 114 -10.81 11.13 -28.92
C HIS A 114 -11.73 11.28 -30.14
N THR A 115 -13.01 10.90 -30.02
CA THR A 115 -14.06 11.30 -30.97
C THR A 115 -15.27 11.81 -30.19
N SER A 116 -15.69 13.04 -30.46
CA SER A 116 -16.83 13.69 -29.77
C SER A 116 -18.08 13.83 -30.64
N ASP A 117 -18.05 13.28 -31.86
CA ASP A 117 -19.16 13.41 -32.82
C ASP A 117 -20.37 12.54 -32.43
N SER A 118 -20.12 11.40 -31.77
CA SER A 118 -21.18 10.52 -31.27
C SER A 118 -21.46 10.78 -29.79
N TYR A 119 -22.71 10.54 -29.36
CA TYR A 119 -23.12 10.73 -27.97
C TYR A 119 -22.21 9.96 -26.99
N VAL A 120 -21.94 8.67 -27.26
CA VAL A 120 -21.13 7.81 -26.38
C VAL A 120 -19.66 8.21 -26.35
N GLY A 121 -19.10 8.63 -27.49
CA GLY A 121 -17.72 9.15 -27.56
C GLY A 121 -17.57 10.46 -26.79
N HIS A 122 -18.53 11.39 -26.95
CA HIS A 122 -18.58 12.64 -26.19
C HIS A 122 -18.72 12.38 -24.67
N GLN A 123 -19.67 11.53 -24.25
CA GLN A 123 -19.89 11.21 -22.84
C GLN A 123 -18.67 10.55 -22.20
N THR A 124 -18.05 9.57 -22.87
CA THR A 124 -16.87 8.89 -22.34
C THR A 124 -15.68 9.84 -22.23
N THR A 125 -15.47 10.66 -23.26
CA THR A 125 -14.41 11.69 -23.26
C THR A 125 -14.64 12.67 -22.10
N LYS A 126 -15.87 13.14 -21.89
CA LYS A 126 -16.22 14.01 -20.75
C LYS A 126 -15.90 13.33 -19.42
N MET A 127 -16.38 12.11 -19.18
CA MET A 127 -16.15 11.38 -17.93
C MET A 127 -14.66 11.18 -17.62
N VAL A 128 -13.83 10.91 -18.63
CA VAL A 128 -12.38 10.74 -18.46
C VAL A 128 -11.68 12.03 -18.09
N HIS A 129 -12.02 13.15 -18.74
CA HIS A 129 -11.48 14.46 -18.39
C HIS A 129 -11.88 14.87 -16.98
N GLU A 130 -13.16 14.64 -16.63
CA GLU A 130 -13.70 14.90 -15.31
C GLU A 130 -13.01 14.07 -14.22
N ALA A 131 -12.79 12.78 -14.46
CA ALA A 131 -12.05 11.89 -13.58
C ALA A 131 -10.58 12.35 -13.40
N SER A 132 -9.92 12.73 -14.49
CA SER A 132 -8.53 13.18 -14.49
C SER A 132 -8.36 14.48 -13.70
N LYS A 133 -9.22 15.47 -13.97
CA LYS A 133 -9.27 16.74 -13.25
C LYS A 133 -9.60 16.55 -11.77
N TYR A 134 -10.54 15.67 -11.45
CA TYR A 134 -10.89 15.38 -10.05
C TYR A 134 -9.69 14.85 -9.27
N ILE A 135 -8.99 13.85 -9.81
CA ILE A 135 -7.80 13.30 -9.17
C ILE A 135 -6.70 14.35 -9.05
N LYS A 136 -6.43 15.12 -10.12
CA LYS A 136 -5.43 16.20 -10.11
C LYS A 136 -5.68 17.19 -8.97
N ASN A 137 -6.93 17.60 -8.79
CA ASN A 137 -7.34 18.47 -7.68
C ASN A 137 -7.15 17.81 -6.30
N CYS A 138 -7.51 16.53 -6.15
CA CYS A 138 -7.31 15.78 -4.89
C CYS A 138 -5.83 15.63 -4.50
N LEU A 139 -4.90 15.86 -5.43
CA LEU A 139 -3.46 15.82 -5.21
C LEU A 139 -2.84 17.23 -5.07
N GLY A 140 -3.65 18.29 -5.13
CA GLY A 140 -3.18 19.68 -5.11
C GLY A 140 -2.45 20.12 -6.40
N GLY A 141 -2.64 19.41 -7.51
CA GLY A 141 -2.04 19.75 -8.79
C GLY A 141 -2.68 20.98 -9.43
N LYS A 142 -1.87 21.83 -10.07
CA LYS A 142 -2.27 23.07 -10.73
C LYS A 142 -2.02 23.00 -12.25
N GLU A 143 -2.17 24.11 -12.95
CA GLU A 143 -2.07 24.18 -14.43
C GLU A 143 -0.62 23.93 -14.92
N GLU A 144 0.35 24.34 -14.11
CA GLU A 144 1.78 24.12 -14.28
C GLU A 144 2.21 22.67 -14.07
N ASP A 145 1.30 21.81 -13.60
CA ASP A 145 1.54 20.39 -13.38
C ASP A 145 0.83 19.56 -14.45
N ALA A 146 1.33 18.35 -14.70
CA ALA A 146 0.76 17.38 -15.62
C ALA A 146 0.41 16.08 -14.87
N ILE A 147 -0.84 15.61 -15.02
CA ILE A 147 -1.26 14.30 -14.52
C ILE A 147 -1.22 13.25 -15.63
N LEU A 148 -0.46 12.18 -15.42
CA LEU A 148 -0.32 11.07 -16.35
C LEU A 148 -0.84 9.77 -15.72
N PHE A 149 -1.60 9.01 -16.49
CA PHE A 149 -2.13 7.69 -16.10
C PHE A 149 -1.35 6.61 -16.84
N VAL A 150 -0.61 5.79 -16.09
CA VAL A 150 0.50 5.04 -16.65
C VAL A 150 0.52 3.61 -16.13
N GLY A 151 0.63 2.66 -17.07
CA GLY A 151 0.86 1.24 -16.82
C GLY A 151 0.20 0.70 -15.55
N SER A 152 0.97 -0.03 -14.74
CA SER A 152 0.51 -0.64 -13.50
C SER A 152 1.24 -0.08 -12.28
N GLY A 153 0.56 0.77 -11.52
CA GLY A 153 1.00 1.31 -10.23
C GLY A 153 2.21 2.26 -10.31
N THR A 154 2.75 2.56 -9.14
CA THR A 154 3.87 3.50 -8.92
C THR A 154 5.11 3.11 -9.72
N THR A 155 5.35 1.82 -9.94
CA THR A 155 6.47 1.35 -10.78
C THR A 155 6.43 1.94 -12.18
N ALA A 156 5.25 1.98 -12.81
CA ALA A 156 5.07 2.58 -14.12
C ALA A 156 5.17 4.11 -14.07
N ALA A 157 4.72 4.74 -12.97
CA ALA A 157 4.84 6.18 -12.75
C ALA A 157 6.30 6.66 -12.65
N ILE A 158 7.11 5.98 -11.84
CA ILE A 158 8.55 6.30 -11.73
C ILE A 158 9.25 6.07 -13.07
N LYS A 159 8.91 4.97 -13.76
CA LYS A 159 9.47 4.70 -15.09
C LYS A 159 9.07 5.78 -16.10
N ARG A 160 7.80 6.21 -16.12
CA ARG A 160 7.36 7.28 -17.00
C ARG A 160 8.08 8.59 -16.70
N LEU A 161 8.28 8.94 -15.43
CA LEU A 161 9.06 10.12 -15.06
C LEU A 161 10.47 10.06 -15.67
N GLN A 162 11.15 8.91 -15.56
CA GLN A 162 12.46 8.74 -16.19
C GLN A 162 12.41 8.87 -17.72
N GLU A 163 11.35 8.41 -18.37
CA GLU A 163 11.19 8.53 -19.83
C GLU A 163 11.02 9.99 -20.25
N VAL A 164 10.13 10.73 -19.60
CA VAL A 164 9.88 12.15 -19.92
C VAL A 164 11.04 13.07 -19.53
N MET A 165 11.88 12.65 -18.59
CA MET A 165 13.14 13.33 -18.24
C MET A 165 14.31 12.96 -19.18
N GLY A 166 14.16 11.96 -20.05
CA GLY A 166 15.25 11.46 -20.91
C GLY A 166 16.29 10.58 -20.19
N LEU A 167 15.96 10.02 -19.02
CA LEU A 167 16.84 9.18 -18.20
C LEU A 167 16.64 7.68 -18.43
N ALA A 168 15.55 7.30 -19.09
CA ALA A 168 15.24 5.92 -19.40
C ALA A 168 15.96 5.46 -20.67
N VAL A 169 16.68 4.35 -20.57
CA VAL A 169 17.22 3.63 -21.73
C VAL A 169 17.03 2.12 -21.55
N PRO A 170 16.95 1.34 -22.65
CA PRO A 170 17.04 -0.11 -22.55
C PRO A 170 18.34 -0.54 -21.85
N SER A 171 18.28 -1.54 -20.97
CA SER A 171 19.42 -1.95 -20.14
C SER A 171 20.67 -2.29 -20.94
N ILE A 172 20.52 -2.92 -22.11
CA ILE A 172 21.61 -3.28 -23.02
C ILE A 172 22.33 -2.08 -23.66
N MET A 173 21.72 -0.89 -23.64
CA MET A 173 22.28 0.36 -24.19
C MET A 173 22.83 1.28 -23.10
N ARG A 174 22.61 0.97 -21.82
CA ARG A 174 22.94 1.82 -20.68
C ARG A 174 24.41 2.26 -20.69
N ASP A 175 25.33 1.31 -20.75
CA ASP A 175 26.77 1.62 -20.66
C ASP A 175 27.23 2.47 -21.84
N LYS A 176 26.72 2.19 -23.05
CA LYS A 176 26.99 2.99 -24.24
C LYS A 176 26.45 4.42 -24.10
N ALA A 177 25.24 4.58 -23.58
CA ALA A 177 24.65 5.90 -23.36
C ALA A 177 25.43 6.69 -22.29
N LEU A 178 25.83 6.05 -21.19
CA LEU A 178 26.65 6.68 -20.14
C LEU A 178 28.02 7.13 -20.65
N MET A 179 28.67 6.36 -21.53
CA MET A 179 29.96 6.75 -22.13
C MET A 179 29.89 8.03 -22.98
N ASN A 180 28.70 8.40 -23.48
CA ASN A 180 28.49 9.58 -24.32
C ASN A 180 27.87 10.75 -23.56
N LEU A 181 27.49 10.57 -22.29
CA LEU A 181 26.86 11.60 -21.49
C LEU A 181 27.94 12.45 -20.79
N ARG A 182 27.84 13.78 -20.90
CA ARG A 182 28.73 14.66 -20.12
C ARG A 182 28.35 14.58 -18.66
N ASN A 183 29.31 14.78 -17.77
CA ASN A 183 29.07 14.64 -16.33
C ASN A 183 28.03 15.66 -15.84
N GLU A 184 28.03 16.86 -16.40
CA GLU A 184 27.11 17.96 -16.08
C GLU A 184 25.67 17.67 -16.52
N GLU A 185 25.48 16.79 -17.50
CA GLU A 185 24.16 16.34 -17.99
C GLU A 185 23.63 15.16 -17.18
N ARG A 186 24.49 14.50 -16.40
CA ARG A 186 24.13 13.31 -15.66
C ARG A 186 23.46 13.68 -14.35
N TRP A 187 22.15 13.40 -14.28
CA TRP A 187 21.36 13.60 -13.07
C TRP A 187 21.90 12.85 -11.87
N VAL A 188 21.81 13.48 -10.70
CA VAL A 188 22.05 12.87 -9.39
C VAL A 188 20.70 12.65 -8.73
N VAL A 189 20.41 11.41 -8.34
CA VAL A 189 19.16 11.02 -7.69
C VAL A 189 19.44 10.50 -6.29
N PHE A 190 18.97 11.24 -5.29
CA PHE A 190 19.02 10.84 -3.89
C PHE A 190 17.81 9.96 -3.56
N VAL A 191 18.04 8.82 -2.93
CA VAL A 191 16.96 7.89 -2.52
C VAL A 191 17.11 7.54 -1.04
N GLY A 192 15.98 7.30 -0.37
CA GLY A 192 15.96 7.02 1.07
C GLY A 192 16.32 5.58 1.44
N PRO A 193 16.40 5.30 2.75
CA PRO A 193 16.71 3.96 3.25
C PRO A 193 15.50 3.00 3.22
N TYR A 194 14.28 3.52 3.05
CA TYR A 194 13.03 2.74 3.08
C TYR A 194 12.47 2.40 1.71
N GLU A 195 13.21 2.68 0.64
CA GLU A 195 12.63 2.62 -0.69
C GLU A 195 12.13 1.23 -1.06
N HIS A 196 10.89 1.20 -1.55
CA HIS A 196 10.41 0.04 -2.29
C HIS A 196 11.30 -0.19 -3.51
N HIS A 197 11.47 -1.44 -3.93
CA HIS A 197 12.30 -1.79 -5.10
C HIS A 197 11.97 -0.97 -6.36
N SER A 198 10.70 -0.59 -6.54
CA SER A 198 10.26 0.31 -7.63
C SER A 198 10.92 1.69 -7.61
N ASN A 199 11.21 2.23 -6.41
CA ASN A 199 11.85 3.53 -6.21
C ASN A 199 13.35 3.42 -5.87
N LEU A 200 13.96 2.26 -6.11
CA LEU A 200 15.41 2.07 -5.97
C LEU A 200 16.02 1.44 -7.23
N LEU A 201 15.56 0.24 -7.59
CA LEU A 201 16.11 -0.50 -8.72
C LEU A 201 15.85 0.22 -10.05
N SER A 202 14.70 0.90 -10.16
CA SER A 202 14.38 1.69 -11.35
C SER A 202 15.42 2.80 -11.59
N TRP A 203 15.79 3.54 -10.55
CA TRP A 203 16.82 4.59 -10.63
C TRP A 203 18.22 4.01 -10.87
N ARG A 204 18.57 2.90 -10.18
CA ARG A 204 19.84 2.20 -10.44
C ARG A 204 19.95 1.70 -11.89
N GLN A 205 18.83 1.51 -12.59
CA GLN A 205 18.74 1.11 -13.99
C GLN A 205 18.44 2.27 -14.96
N SER A 206 18.39 3.53 -14.51
CA SER A 206 18.33 4.75 -15.34
C SER A 206 19.70 5.42 -15.53
N LEU A 207 19.85 6.37 -16.45
CA LEU A 207 21.13 7.07 -16.69
C LEU A 207 21.63 7.91 -15.51
N ALA A 208 20.84 8.08 -14.46
CA ALA A 208 21.23 8.82 -13.27
C ALA A 208 22.40 8.16 -12.52
N GLU A 209 23.07 8.97 -11.72
CA GLU A 209 23.85 8.52 -10.58
C GLU A 209 22.93 8.46 -9.36
N VAL A 210 22.95 7.33 -8.63
CA VAL A 210 22.08 7.13 -7.48
C VAL A 210 22.89 7.22 -6.21
N VAL A 211 22.46 8.10 -5.31
CA VAL A 211 23.05 8.30 -3.98
C VAL A 211 22.04 7.80 -2.95
N GLU A 212 22.40 6.75 -2.22
CA GLU A 212 21.54 6.12 -1.22
C GLU A 212 21.79 6.73 0.17
N ILE A 213 20.77 7.39 0.73
CA ILE A 213 20.82 7.97 2.06
C ILE A 213 20.48 6.91 3.10
N GLY A 214 21.33 6.80 4.12
CA GLY A 214 21.22 5.81 5.18
C GLY A 214 20.19 6.15 6.26
N LEU A 215 20.22 5.32 7.31
CA LEU A 215 19.45 5.51 8.53
C LEU A 215 20.28 6.22 9.59
N ASP A 216 19.63 7.08 10.39
CA ASP A 216 20.20 7.62 11.61
C ASP A 216 20.18 6.58 12.76
N GLU A 217 20.67 6.99 13.93
CA GLU A 217 20.68 6.15 15.15
C GLU A 217 19.28 5.75 15.64
N ASN A 218 18.25 6.50 15.26
CA ASN A 218 16.86 6.21 15.59
C ASN A 218 16.18 5.32 14.56
N GLY A 219 16.89 4.90 13.50
CA GLY A 219 16.32 4.18 12.38
C GLY A 219 15.31 5.02 11.61
N LEU A 220 15.54 6.33 11.54
CA LEU A 220 14.89 7.35 10.70
C LEU A 220 15.81 7.74 9.52
N ILE A 221 15.32 8.51 8.54
CA ILE A 221 16.18 8.96 7.42
C ILE A 221 17.27 9.86 7.99
N ASP A 222 18.54 9.61 7.64
CA ASP A 222 19.64 10.48 8.03
C ASP A 222 19.62 11.78 7.23
N ILE A 223 18.95 12.79 7.79
CA ILE A 223 18.79 14.11 7.19
C ILE A 223 20.13 14.83 7.07
N GLU A 224 21.06 14.59 7.99
CA GLU A 224 22.36 15.25 7.98
C GLU A 224 23.27 14.65 6.90
N ALA A 225 23.25 13.33 6.72
CA ALA A 225 23.89 12.68 5.59
C ALA A 225 23.34 13.20 4.25
N LEU A 226 22.01 13.35 4.11
CA LEU A 226 21.40 13.95 2.93
C LEU A 226 21.90 15.38 2.69
N ARG A 227 21.98 16.21 3.74
CA ARG A 227 22.50 17.58 3.64
C ARG A 227 23.94 17.61 3.14
N HIS A 228 24.80 16.75 3.68
CA HIS A 228 26.20 16.65 3.26
C HIS A 228 26.36 16.22 1.79
N GLU A 229 25.59 15.23 1.35
CA GLU A 229 25.58 14.80 -0.05
C GLU A 229 25.09 15.92 -0.97
N LEU A 230 24.00 16.62 -0.62
CA LEU A 230 23.52 17.76 -1.38
C LEU A 230 24.57 18.87 -1.51
N GLU A 231 25.31 19.19 -0.44
CA GLU A 231 26.41 20.17 -0.47
C GLU A 231 27.55 19.77 -1.41
N SER A 232 27.90 18.49 -1.40
CA SER A 232 28.94 17.93 -2.27
C SER A 232 28.56 18.10 -3.75
N TYR A 233 27.32 17.77 -4.11
CA TYR A 233 26.86 17.86 -5.49
C TYR A 233 26.43 19.26 -5.93
N HIS A 234 26.08 20.17 -5.01
CA HIS A 234 25.67 21.54 -5.33
C HIS A 234 26.69 22.28 -6.22
N HIS A 235 27.99 22.07 -5.96
CA HIS A 235 29.08 22.72 -6.69
C HIS A 235 29.40 22.07 -8.06
N THR A 236 28.76 20.94 -8.39
CA THR A 236 29.05 20.18 -9.62
C THR A 236 28.27 20.67 -10.84
N ASN A 237 27.31 21.59 -10.64
CA ASN A 237 26.40 22.09 -11.69
C ASN A 237 25.60 20.97 -12.39
N ARG A 238 25.41 19.83 -11.72
CA ARG A 238 24.61 18.70 -12.20
C ARG A 238 23.15 18.87 -11.76
N PRO A 239 22.17 18.46 -12.57
CA PRO A 239 20.78 18.46 -12.13
C PRO A 239 20.56 17.41 -11.03
N MET A 240 19.80 17.78 -10.00
CA MET A 240 19.59 16.96 -8.80
C MET A 240 18.11 16.70 -8.55
N LEU A 241 17.81 15.53 -8.02
CA LEU A 241 16.46 15.10 -7.64
C LEU A 241 16.50 14.20 -6.41
N GLY A 242 15.60 14.40 -5.46
CA GLY A 242 15.33 13.44 -4.38
C GLY A 242 14.09 12.61 -4.71
N SER A 243 14.16 11.29 -4.59
CA SER A 243 13.02 10.38 -4.79
C SER A 243 12.81 9.52 -3.55
N PHE A 244 11.94 9.95 -2.65
CA PHE A 244 11.76 9.34 -1.33
C PHE A 244 10.38 8.72 -1.15
N SER A 245 10.28 7.61 -0.43
CA SER A 245 8.99 7.08 0.02
C SER A 245 8.36 8.00 1.06
N ALA A 246 7.11 8.42 0.86
CA ALA A 246 6.36 9.22 1.84
C ALA A 246 6.01 8.43 3.11
N CYS A 247 5.94 7.10 2.98
CA CYS A 247 5.71 6.17 4.08
C CYS A 247 6.33 4.81 3.76
N SER A 248 7.02 4.21 4.72
CA SER A 248 7.57 2.86 4.56
C SER A 248 6.45 1.82 4.42
N ASN A 249 6.47 1.05 3.33
CA ASN A 249 5.56 -0.09 3.16
C ASN A 249 5.89 -1.28 4.10
N VAL A 250 7.01 -1.20 4.83
CA VAL A 250 7.46 -2.19 5.80
C VAL A 250 7.01 -1.81 7.20
N THR A 251 7.44 -0.66 7.70
CA THR A 251 7.26 -0.27 9.10
C THR A 251 6.10 0.70 9.32
N GLY A 252 5.55 1.26 8.24
CA GLY A 252 4.53 2.31 8.28
C GLY A 252 5.08 3.68 8.69
N ILE A 253 6.38 3.81 8.96
CA ILE A 253 6.97 5.08 9.39
C ILE A 253 6.81 6.13 8.29
N TYR A 254 6.31 7.31 8.66
CA TYR A 254 6.19 8.43 7.74
C TYR A 254 7.52 9.14 7.56
N SER A 255 7.80 9.55 6.33
CA SER A 255 8.83 10.54 6.03
C SER A 255 8.23 11.94 6.17
N ASP A 256 8.99 12.89 6.71
CA ASP A 256 8.58 14.30 6.68
C ASP A 256 8.83 14.86 5.28
N THR A 257 7.84 14.67 4.40
CA THR A 257 7.96 15.05 2.98
C THR A 257 8.17 16.56 2.81
N ARG A 258 7.59 17.39 3.69
CA ARG A 258 7.73 18.85 3.64
C ARG A 258 9.13 19.29 4.05
N ALA A 259 9.69 18.69 5.11
CA ALA A 259 11.06 18.97 5.53
C ALA A 259 12.10 18.49 4.48
N LEU A 260 11.89 17.31 3.91
CA LEU A 260 12.74 16.77 2.83
C LEU A 260 12.69 17.66 1.59
N ALA A 261 11.49 18.08 1.15
CA ALA A 261 11.33 19.01 0.05
C ALA A 261 12.07 20.34 0.29
N SER A 262 11.85 20.92 1.48
CA SER A 262 12.52 22.16 1.89
C SER A 262 14.04 22.05 1.84
N LEU A 263 14.59 20.90 2.25
CA LEU A 263 16.03 20.65 2.20
C LEU A 263 16.52 20.52 0.75
N LEU A 264 15.86 19.69 -0.07
CA LEU A 264 16.23 19.47 -1.47
C LEU A 264 16.22 20.78 -2.26
N HIS A 265 15.15 21.56 -2.16
CA HIS A 265 15.00 22.82 -2.89
C HIS A 265 16.03 23.88 -2.50
N ARG A 266 16.48 23.92 -1.23
CA ARG A 266 17.56 24.84 -0.81
C ARG A 266 18.87 24.64 -1.57
N TYR A 267 19.12 23.43 -2.06
CA TYR A 267 20.30 23.10 -2.86
C TYR A 267 20.01 23.03 -4.37
N GLY A 268 18.78 23.36 -4.80
CA GLY A 268 18.36 23.35 -6.20
C GLY A 268 17.97 21.97 -6.74
N ALA A 269 17.72 21.00 -5.86
CA ALA A 269 17.25 19.67 -6.25
C ALA A 269 15.71 19.61 -6.28
N PHE A 270 15.14 18.86 -7.23
CA PHE A 270 13.70 18.56 -7.25
C PHE A 270 13.31 17.56 -6.15
N ALA A 271 12.08 17.64 -5.65
CA ALA A 271 11.53 16.77 -4.60
C ALA A 271 10.41 15.87 -5.13
N CYS A 272 10.67 14.57 -5.23
CA CYS A 272 9.73 13.56 -5.70
C CYS A 272 9.40 12.54 -4.61
N PHE A 273 8.12 12.15 -4.50
CA PHE A 273 7.67 11.28 -3.43
C PHE A 273 6.81 10.10 -3.90
N ASP A 274 7.16 8.89 -3.42
CA ASP A 274 6.34 7.69 -3.57
C ASP A 274 5.28 7.62 -2.46
N TYR A 275 4.03 7.85 -2.84
CA TYR A 275 2.87 7.77 -1.96
C TYR A 275 2.14 6.42 -2.05
N ALA A 276 2.73 5.36 -2.62
CA ALA A 276 2.05 4.08 -2.77
C ALA A 276 1.52 3.53 -1.44
N ALA A 277 2.27 3.63 -0.35
CA ALA A 277 1.85 3.10 0.94
C ALA A 277 0.83 4.01 1.66
N SER A 278 1.07 5.32 1.65
CA SER A 278 0.31 6.32 2.44
C SER A 278 -0.84 6.97 1.69
N GLY A 279 -0.83 7.00 0.35
CA GLY A 279 -1.79 7.74 -0.45
C GLY A 279 -3.28 7.41 -0.18
N PRO A 280 -3.66 6.16 0.12
CA PRO A 280 -5.04 5.85 0.52
C PRO A 280 -5.48 6.48 1.85
N TYR A 281 -4.55 7.02 2.65
CA TYR A 281 -4.75 7.35 4.06
C TYR A 281 -4.51 8.82 4.40
N VAL A 282 -3.58 9.48 3.71
CA VAL A 282 -3.16 10.86 4.01
C VAL A 282 -3.72 11.86 3.00
N GLU A 283 -3.87 13.11 3.41
CA GLU A 283 -4.02 14.22 2.47
C GLU A 283 -2.72 14.37 1.67
N ILE A 284 -2.85 14.62 0.36
CA ILE A 284 -1.73 14.84 -0.54
C ILE A 284 -1.95 16.20 -1.19
N ASP A 285 -0.93 17.04 -1.13
CA ASP A 285 -0.99 18.39 -1.68
C ASP A 285 0.37 18.74 -2.29
N MET A 286 0.43 18.78 -3.62
CA MET A 286 1.68 18.89 -4.37
C MET A 286 2.40 20.20 -4.09
N ARG A 287 1.73 21.36 -4.18
CA ARG A 287 2.36 22.69 -4.01
C ARG A 287 3.63 22.88 -4.87
N SER A 288 3.58 22.42 -6.11
CA SER A 288 4.67 22.58 -7.09
C SER A 288 5.21 24.02 -7.11
N GLY A 289 6.54 24.16 -7.06
CA GLY A 289 7.23 25.47 -7.01
C GLY A 289 7.30 26.15 -5.64
N GLU A 290 6.64 25.62 -4.60
CA GLU A 290 6.81 26.10 -3.22
C GLU A 290 8.01 25.42 -2.54
N ILE A 291 8.61 26.09 -1.55
CA ILE A 291 9.85 25.59 -0.90
C ILE A 291 9.65 24.22 -0.23
N ASP A 292 8.48 23.95 0.35
CA ASP A 292 8.10 22.68 0.95
C ASP A 292 7.20 21.84 0.02
N GLY A 293 7.14 22.21 -1.26
CA GLY A 293 6.37 21.55 -2.31
C GLY A 293 6.98 20.24 -2.80
N CYS A 294 6.19 19.48 -3.53
CA CYS A 294 6.62 18.30 -4.27
C CYS A 294 6.62 18.64 -5.76
N ASP A 295 7.63 18.21 -6.49
CA ASP A 295 7.71 18.35 -7.94
C ASP A 295 7.22 17.11 -8.68
N ALA A 296 7.17 15.96 -8.02
CA ALA A 296 6.45 14.80 -8.54
C ALA A 296 5.88 13.91 -7.42
N ILE A 297 4.72 13.33 -7.69
CA ILE A 297 4.03 12.37 -6.84
C ILE A 297 3.75 11.10 -7.64
N PHE A 298 4.14 9.96 -7.09
CA PHE A 298 3.86 8.64 -7.66
C PHE A 298 2.83 7.89 -6.81
N LEU A 299 1.81 7.33 -7.44
CA LEU A 299 0.70 6.68 -6.74
C LEU A 299 0.26 5.35 -7.37
N SER A 300 -0.27 4.49 -6.51
CA SER A 300 -0.84 3.19 -6.86
C SER A 300 -2.30 3.11 -6.41
N PRO A 301 -3.26 3.57 -7.22
CA PRO A 301 -4.69 3.50 -6.91
C PRO A 301 -5.20 2.11 -6.53
N HIS A 302 -4.59 1.01 -7.02
CA HIS A 302 -4.97 -0.35 -6.58
C HIS A 302 -4.81 -0.59 -5.07
N LYS A 303 -4.05 0.25 -4.36
CA LYS A 303 -3.91 0.22 -2.89
C LYS A 303 -5.02 0.97 -2.16
N PHE A 304 -5.84 1.75 -2.88
CA PHE A 304 -7.04 2.39 -2.35
C PHE A 304 -8.16 1.36 -2.31
N VAL A 305 -9.02 1.44 -1.29
CA VAL A 305 -10.24 0.63 -1.25
C VAL A 305 -11.14 1.10 -2.40
N GLY A 306 -11.56 0.17 -3.26
CA GLY A 306 -12.28 0.42 -4.51
C GLY A 306 -11.40 0.62 -5.75
N GLY A 307 -10.08 0.77 -5.58
CA GLY A 307 -9.14 1.03 -6.67
C GLY A 307 -8.49 -0.16 -7.40
N PRO A 308 -8.62 -1.45 -7.01
CA PRO A 308 -8.05 -2.55 -7.80
C PRO A 308 -8.52 -2.51 -9.26
N GLY A 309 -7.56 -2.62 -10.19
CA GLY A 309 -7.81 -2.48 -11.64
C GLY A 309 -7.59 -1.07 -12.21
N SER A 310 -7.22 -0.09 -11.38
CA SER A 310 -6.82 1.26 -11.81
C SER A 310 -5.36 1.34 -12.29
N PRO A 311 -5.01 2.35 -13.13
CA PRO A 311 -3.63 2.51 -13.62
C PRO A 311 -2.74 3.13 -12.53
N GLY A 312 -1.42 3.16 -12.76
CA GLY A 312 -0.53 4.04 -11.97
C GLY A 312 -0.80 5.51 -12.28
N ILE A 313 -0.44 6.39 -11.33
CA ILE A 313 -0.58 7.84 -11.49
C ILE A 313 0.76 8.52 -11.23
N LEU A 314 1.15 9.39 -12.15
CA LEU A 314 2.23 10.35 -12.00
C LEU A 314 1.62 11.75 -12.07
N LEU A 315 1.74 12.54 -11.01
CA LEU A 315 1.51 13.98 -11.08
C LEU A 315 2.88 14.65 -10.98
N MET A 316 3.24 15.52 -11.92
CA MET A 316 4.56 16.13 -11.95
C MET A 316 4.52 17.58 -12.42
N SER A 317 5.49 18.37 -11.97
CA SER A 317 5.75 19.70 -12.50
C SER A 317 6.12 19.59 -13.97
N LYS A 318 5.54 20.43 -14.83
CA LYS A 318 5.93 20.48 -16.26
C LYS A 318 7.41 20.83 -16.45
N LEU A 319 8.09 21.38 -15.44
CA LEU A 319 9.55 21.59 -15.44
C LEU A 319 10.37 20.29 -15.53
N LEU A 320 9.82 19.16 -15.08
CA LEU A 320 10.46 17.84 -15.21
C LEU A 320 10.30 17.23 -16.62
N TYR A 321 9.46 17.82 -17.48
CA TYR A 321 9.26 17.36 -18.85
C TYR A 321 10.39 17.84 -19.77
N GLN A 322 11.37 16.97 -20.05
CA GLN A 322 12.57 17.31 -20.82
C GLN A 322 12.53 16.87 -22.29
N LEU A 323 11.49 16.14 -22.73
CA LEU A 323 11.33 15.76 -24.14
C LEU A 323 11.03 16.96 -25.05
N ARG A 324 10.47 18.06 -24.51
CA ARG A 324 10.21 19.32 -25.25
C ARG A 324 9.52 19.05 -26.59
N SER A 325 10.12 19.49 -27.71
CA SER A 325 9.61 19.28 -29.07
C SER A 325 9.94 17.91 -29.67
N SER A 326 10.77 17.09 -29.01
CA SER A 326 11.04 15.72 -29.43
C SER A 326 9.83 14.81 -29.21
N ALA A 327 9.79 13.67 -29.90
CA ALA A 327 8.69 12.72 -29.78
C ALA A 327 8.37 12.35 -28.31
N PRO A 328 7.07 12.11 -27.97
CA PRO A 328 6.66 11.71 -26.63
C PRO A 328 7.32 10.41 -26.17
N SER A 329 7.22 10.11 -24.87
CA SER A 329 7.80 8.87 -24.32
C SER A 329 7.23 7.61 -25.00
N THR A 330 5.97 7.68 -25.42
CA THR A 330 5.28 6.63 -26.17
C THR A 330 4.56 7.26 -27.35
N CYS A 331 4.99 6.95 -28.57
CA CYS A 331 4.31 7.41 -29.79
C CYS A 331 3.15 6.48 -30.15
N GLY A 332 2.02 7.05 -30.54
CA GLY A 332 0.85 6.31 -31.01
C GLY A 332 -0.28 7.21 -31.47
N GLY A 333 -1.40 6.60 -31.89
CA GLY A 333 -2.61 7.37 -32.19
C GLY A 333 -3.05 8.19 -30.96
N GLY A 334 -3.63 9.36 -31.19
CA GLY A 334 -4.06 10.27 -30.11
C GLY A 334 -2.96 11.18 -29.54
N THR A 335 -1.70 11.06 -29.99
CA THR A 335 -0.59 11.95 -29.54
C THR A 335 -0.23 13.07 -30.52
N VAL A 336 -0.80 13.03 -31.73
CA VAL A 336 -0.46 13.91 -32.85
C VAL A 336 -1.66 14.71 -33.30
N SER A 337 -1.41 15.97 -33.67
CA SER A 337 -2.37 16.80 -34.39
C SER A 337 -2.28 16.58 -35.91
N PHE A 338 -1.10 16.24 -36.42
CA PHE A 338 -0.87 15.95 -37.83
C PHE A 338 0.30 14.99 -38.04
N VAL A 339 0.15 14.08 -39.01
CA VAL A 339 1.20 13.18 -39.49
C VAL A 339 1.00 12.95 -40.98
N ASN A 340 2.09 12.91 -41.76
CA ASN A 340 2.05 12.61 -43.19
C ASN A 340 2.96 11.41 -43.54
N GLY A 341 2.87 10.95 -44.80
CA GLY A 341 3.67 9.82 -45.30
C GLY A 341 4.96 10.21 -46.00
N PHE A 342 5.38 11.49 -45.94
CA PHE A 342 6.50 12.02 -46.70
C PHE A 342 7.74 12.26 -45.84
N SER A 343 7.58 12.86 -44.66
CA SER A 343 8.69 13.21 -43.77
C SER A 343 8.29 13.09 -42.31
N GLU A 344 9.13 12.43 -41.52
CA GLU A 344 8.94 12.34 -40.06
C GLU A 344 9.03 13.71 -39.39
N MET A 345 9.81 14.64 -39.96
CA MET A 345 10.00 16.00 -39.43
C MET A 345 8.73 16.86 -39.52
N ASP A 346 7.76 16.46 -40.35
CA ASP A 346 6.48 17.17 -40.49
C ASP A 346 5.45 16.71 -39.44
N THR A 347 5.81 15.74 -38.58
CA THR A 347 4.91 15.24 -37.54
C THR A 347 4.69 16.32 -36.47
N LEU A 348 3.44 16.72 -36.29
CA LEU A 348 3.05 17.70 -35.28
C LEU A 348 2.42 16.96 -34.10
N TYR A 349 3.17 16.86 -33.00
CA TYR A 349 2.68 16.34 -31.73
C TYR A 349 1.86 17.40 -30.99
N TYR A 350 0.97 16.98 -30.08
CA TYR A 350 0.27 17.92 -29.21
C TYR A 350 1.24 18.66 -28.29
N GLU A 351 0.95 19.94 -28.04
CA GLU A 351 1.74 20.78 -27.12
C GLU A 351 1.36 20.53 -25.65
N ASP A 352 0.11 20.14 -25.37
CA ASP A 352 -0.30 19.77 -24.02
C ASP A 352 0.35 18.45 -23.60
N VAL A 353 1.03 18.46 -22.46
CA VAL A 353 1.80 17.31 -21.94
C VAL A 353 0.89 16.13 -21.59
N GLU A 354 -0.32 16.37 -21.09
CA GLU A 354 -1.23 15.30 -20.69
C GLU A 354 -1.77 14.58 -21.93
N GLU A 355 -2.21 15.31 -22.95
CA GLU A 355 -2.64 14.75 -24.24
C GLU A 355 -1.49 14.05 -24.98
N ARG A 356 -0.31 14.67 -24.98
CA ARG A 356 0.90 14.18 -25.66
C ARG A 356 1.39 12.84 -25.13
N GLU A 357 1.16 12.55 -23.85
CA GLU A 357 1.66 11.34 -23.17
C GLU A 357 0.57 10.27 -22.92
N ASP A 358 -0.67 10.51 -23.36
CA ASP A 358 -1.83 9.61 -23.26
C ASP A 358 -2.03 8.81 -24.56
N ALA A 359 -0.96 8.16 -25.02
CA ALA A 359 -0.91 7.50 -26.32
C ALA A 359 -1.86 6.28 -26.45
N GLY A 360 -2.47 6.15 -27.62
CA GLY A 360 -3.40 5.09 -27.97
C GLY A 360 -4.79 5.31 -27.37
N THR A 361 -5.58 4.25 -27.25
CA THR A 361 -6.80 4.31 -26.45
C THR A 361 -6.42 4.34 -24.98
N PRO A 362 -6.78 5.39 -24.22
CA PRO A 362 -6.39 5.52 -22.83
C PRO A 362 -7.10 4.49 -21.96
N PRO A 363 -6.63 4.28 -20.72
CA PRO A 363 -7.24 3.36 -19.78
C PRO A 363 -8.54 3.96 -19.18
N ILE A 364 -9.57 4.14 -20.01
CA ILE A 364 -10.83 4.86 -19.75
C ILE A 364 -11.50 4.40 -18.44
N ILE A 365 -11.90 3.13 -18.36
CA ILE A 365 -12.61 2.59 -17.18
C ILE A 365 -11.70 2.65 -15.96
N GLN A 366 -10.40 2.43 -16.15
CA GLN A 366 -9.44 2.41 -15.07
C GLN A 366 -9.19 3.83 -14.49
N LYS A 367 -9.21 4.89 -15.32
CA LYS A 367 -9.18 6.30 -14.90
C LYS A 367 -10.42 6.65 -14.07
N ILE A 368 -11.60 6.29 -14.56
CA ILE A 368 -12.87 6.53 -13.85
C ILE A 368 -12.87 5.79 -12.51
N ARG A 369 -12.44 4.52 -12.48
CA ARG A 369 -12.30 3.73 -11.26
C ARG A 369 -11.33 4.38 -10.26
N ALA A 370 -10.21 4.93 -10.73
CA ALA A 370 -9.27 5.62 -9.86
C ALA A 370 -9.96 6.84 -9.22
N ALA A 371 -10.70 7.63 -9.99
CA ALA A 371 -11.42 8.79 -9.46
C ALA A 371 -12.47 8.40 -8.42
N LEU A 372 -13.19 7.29 -8.63
CA LEU A 372 -14.14 6.75 -7.66
C LEU A 372 -13.46 6.30 -6.36
N ALA A 373 -12.27 5.69 -6.44
CA ALA A 373 -11.50 5.31 -5.25
C ALA A 373 -11.01 6.54 -4.45
N PHE A 374 -10.58 7.60 -5.14
CA PHE A 374 -10.29 8.90 -4.53
C PHE A 374 -11.54 9.51 -3.89
N TRP A 375 -12.67 9.45 -4.58
CA TRP A 375 -13.93 9.97 -4.06
C TRP A 375 -14.36 9.26 -2.77
N VAL A 376 -14.22 7.93 -2.69
CA VAL A 376 -14.51 7.18 -1.46
C VAL A 376 -13.63 7.68 -0.31
N LYS A 377 -12.33 7.89 -0.54
CA LYS A 377 -11.41 8.44 0.47
C LYS A 377 -11.87 9.83 0.94
N GLU A 378 -12.18 10.74 0.02
CA GLU A 378 -12.65 12.09 0.33
C GLU A 378 -13.99 12.09 1.06
N TYR A 379 -14.91 11.20 0.68
CA TYR A 379 -16.20 11.03 1.34
C TYR A 379 -16.03 10.61 2.81
N ILE A 380 -15.10 9.69 3.12
CA ILE A 380 -14.78 9.33 4.51
C ILE A 380 -14.13 10.51 5.24
N GLY A 381 -13.20 11.19 4.57
CA GLY A 381 -12.45 12.35 5.08
C GLY A 381 -11.11 11.96 5.70
N TYR A 382 -10.05 12.66 5.31
CA TYR A 382 -8.68 12.36 5.73
C TYR A 382 -8.48 12.44 7.26
N GLU A 383 -9.13 13.40 7.94
CA GLU A 383 -9.04 13.54 9.40
C GLU A 383 -9.61 12.31 10.13
N VAL A 384 -10.72 11.77 9.62
CA VAL A 384 -11.36 10.56 10.16
C VAL A 384 -10.43 9.36 9.98
N ILE A 385 -9.81 9.24 8.79
CA ILE A 385 -8.88 8.16 8.48
C ILE A 385 -7.66 8.22 9.40
N ILE A 386 -6.99 9.38 9.48
CA ILE A 386 -5.80 9.57 10.32
C ILE A 386 -6.11 9.27 11.78
N LYS A 387 -7.24 9.75 12.30
CA LYS A 387 -7.64 9.51 13.69
C LYS A 387 -7.86 8.02 13.97
N GLN A 388 -8.46 7.27 13.04
CA GLN A 388 -8.64 5.84 13.21
C GLN A 388 -7.33 5.06 13.08
N GLU A 389 -6.49 5.36 12.08
CA GLU A 389 -5.17 4.74 11.93
C GLU A 389 -4.34 4.92 13.20
N HIS A 390 -4.30 6.15 13.74
CA HIS A 390 -3.57 6.49 14.96
C HIS A 390 -4.10 5.71 16.17
N LYS A 391 -5.44 5.68 16.35
CA LYS A 391 -6.08 4.91 17.43
C LYS A 391 -5.76 3.41 17.36
N LEU A 392 -5.79 2.83 16.16
CA LEU A 392 -5.55 1.39 15.97
C LEU A 392 -4.08 1.04 16.20
N ILE A 393 -3.16 1.84 15.67
CA ILE A 393 -1.72 1.54 15.76
C ILE A 393 -1.17 1.72 17.17
N GLU A 394 -1.59 2.75 17.91
CA GLU A 394 -1.19 2.93 19.31
C GLU A 394 -1.62 1.75 20.16
N ARG A 395 -2.91 1.36 20.08
CA ARG A 395 -3.43 0.20 20.82
C ARG A 395 -2.73 -1.10 20.46
N ALA A 396 -2.39 -1.28 19.19
CA ALA A 396 -1.67 -2.47 18.74
C ALA A 396 -0.23 -2.48 19.28
N LEU A 397 0.48 -1.35 19.24
CA LEU A 397 1.84 -1.24 19.81
C LEU A 397 1.84 -1.44 21.32
N ASP A 398 0.95 -0.78 22.07
CA ASP A 398 0.83 -0.92 23.52
C ASP A 398 0.66 -2.38 23.94
N ARG A 399 -0.17 -3.12 23.18
CA ARG A 399 -0.42 -4.54 23.45
C ARG A 399 0.75 -5.43 23.03
N LEU A 400 1.24 -5.29 21.80
CA LEU A 400 2.23 -6.22 21.24
C LEU A 400 3.64 -6.02 21.77
N LEU A 401 4.05 -4.78 22.12
CA LEU A 401 5.37 -4.51 22.68
C LEU A 401 5.56 -5.11 24.08
N SER A 402 4.47 -5.37 24.80
CA SER A 402 4.51 -6.05 26.09
C SER A 402 4.85 -7.54 25.97
N ASN A 403 4.72 -8.13 24.78
CA ASN A 403 4.92 -9.56 24.55
C ASN A 403 6.39 -9.87 24.23
N PRO A 404 7.12 -10.62 25.08
CA PRO A 404 8.55 -10.87 24.90
C PRO A 404 8.89 -11.74 23.67
N ASN A 405 7.91 -12.45 23.13
CA ASN A 405 8.07 -13.34 21.97
C ASN A 405 7.75 -12.63 20.65
N ILE A 406 7.34 -11.36 20.67
CA ILE A 406 7.08 -10.57 19.47
C ILE A 406 8.13 -9.46 19.39
N TRP A 407 8.72 -9.29 18.21
CA TRP A 407 9.57 -8.14 17.92
C TRP A 407 8.97 -7.38 16.76
N VAL A 408 8.45 -6.18 17.05
CA VAL A 408 8.01 -5.23 16.02
C VAL A 408 9.24 -4.55 15.41
N LEU A 409 9.32 -4.57 14.08
CA LEU A 409 10.45 -4.00 13.34
C LEU A 409 10.33 -2.47 13.18
N GLY A 410 11.48 -1.80 13.14
CA GLY A 410 11.60 -0.35 13.00
C GLY A 410 11.38 0.42 14.30
N ASN A 411 11.50 1.75 14.25
CA ASN A 411 11.33 2.63 15.39
C ASN A 411 9.89 2.65 15.91
N THR A 412 9.63 2.03 17.07
CA THR A 412 8.29 1.88 17.68
C THR A 412 7.71 3.15 18.27
N SER A 413 8.49 4.23 18.39
CA SER A 413 8.04 5.53 18.89
C SER A 413 7.74 6.53 17.77
N ALA A 414 8.24 6.28 16.56
CA ALA A 414 8.00 7.14 15.41
C ALA A 414 6.55 7.08 14.94
N LYS A 415 6.02 8.23 14.48
CA LYS A 415 4.69 8.31 13.88
C LYS A 415 4.63 7.40 12.67
N ARG A 416 3.62 6.53 12.64
CA ARG A 416 3.46 5.53 11.59
C ARG A 416 2.00 5.34 11.21
N GLN A 417 1.79 4.91 9.99
CA GLN A 417 0.57 4.29 9.52
C GLN A 417 0.34 2.95 10.26
N ALA A 418 -0.88 2.41 10.26
CA ALA A 418 -1.21 1.17 10.97
C ALA A 418 -0.69 -0.10 10.28
N ILE A 419 0.59 -0.08 9.87
CA ILE A 419 1.34 -1.17 9.26
C ILE A 419 2.29 -1.73 10.31
N LEU A 420 2.27 -3.05 10.52
CA LEU A 420 3.16 -3.73 11.44
C LEU A 420 3.90 -4.86 10.74
N SER A 421 5.21 -4.72 10.67
CA SER A 421 6.13 -5.81 10.35
C SER A 421 6.74 -6.34 11.63
N PHE A 422 6.70 -7.65 11.84
CA PHE A 422 7.12 -8.26 13.09
C PHE A 422 7.70 -9.66 12.90
N LEU A 423 8.51 -10.07 13.87
CA LEU A 423 8.98 -11.43 14.05
C LEU A 423 8.31 -12.04 15.28
N VAL A 424 7.99 -13.33 15.18
CA VAL A 424 7.53 -14.13 16.32
C VAL A 424 8.62 -15.11 16.68
N PHE A 425 9.00 -15.18 17.95
CA PHE A 425 10.10 -16.01 18.41
C PHE A 425 9.65 -17.35 18.98
N SER A 426 10.40 -18.39 18.63
CA SER A 426 10.30 -19.66 19.32
C SER A 426 10.96 -19.58 20.70
N THR A 427 10.64 -20.53 21.56
CA THR A 427 11.08 -20.59 22.96
C THR A 427 11.61 -21.97 23.30
N SER A 428 12.56 -22.02 24.23
CA SER A 428 13.16 -23.23 24.79
C SER A 428 13.20 -23.16 26.32
N ASN A 429 13.45 -24.29 26.98
CA ASN A 429 13.68 -24.33 28.43
C ASN A 429 15.19 -24.38 28.69
N SER A 430 15.72 -23.39 29.42
CA SER A 430 17.02 -23.46 30.07
C SER A 430 16.89 -23.96 31.52
N SER A 431 17.80 -24.83 31.93
CA SER A 431 17.95 -25.34 33.30
C SER A 431 18.63 -24.34 34.26
N SER A 432 19.01 -23.14 33.80
CA SER A 432 19.93 -22.24 34.52
C SER A 432 19.29 -20.98 35.13
N ILE A 433 17.97 -20.87 35.26
CA ILE A 433 17.33 -19.73 35.93
C ILE A 433 16.78 -20.18 37.28
N ASP A 434 17.48 -19.75 38.32
CA ASP A 434 17.09 -19.87 39.73
C ASP A 434 15.71 -19.21 39.93
N MET A 435 14.78 -19.96 40.55
CA MET A 435 13.41 -19.52 40.80
C MET A 435 13.33 -18.44 41.89
N LYS A 436 13.85 -17.23 41.64
CA LYS A 436 13.60 -16.06 42.50
C LYS A 436 13.25 -14.81 41.69
N ALA A 437 12.04 -14.30 41.98
CA ALA A 437 11.43 -13.02 41.57
C ALA A 437 10.75 -13.06 40.17
N ARG A 438 9.47 -12.70 39.95
CA ARG A 438 8.63 -11.61 40.48
C ARG A 438 7.14 -11.92 40.23
N SER A 439 6.27 -11.41 41.10
CA SER A 439 4.82 -11.63 41.18
C SER A 439 4.00 -10.75 40.21
N ASP A 440 4.38 -10.68 38.93
CA ASP A 440 3.74 -9.78 37.95
C ASP A 440 3.16 -10.57 36.76
N GLY A 441 2.25 -11.53 36.98
CA GLY A 441 1.49 -12.21 35.91
C GLY A 441 2.29 -13.06 34.88
N LYS A 442 3.60 -12.84 34.74
CA LYS A 442 4.52 -13.46 33.77
C LYS A 442 4.68 -14.96 34.00
N ILE A 443 4.46 -15.44 35.22
CA ILE A 443 4.54 -16.87 35.60
C ILE A 443 3.65 -17.76 34.74
N PHE A 444 2.49 -17.28 34.28
CA PHE A 444 1.59 -18.09 33.46
C PHE A 444 2.07 -18.26 32.01
N MET A 445 2.69 -17.24 31.40
CA MET A 445 3.21 -17.35 30.03
C MET A 445 4.36 -18.36 29.93
N TRP A 446 5.26 -18.41 30.92
CA TRP A 446 6.39 -19.36 30.96
C TRP A 446 5.97 -20.83 31.16
N ARG A 447 4.73 -21.10 31.58
CA ARG A 447 4.23 -22.48 31.63
C ARG A 447 3.87 -23.00 30.24
N GLU A 448 3.35 -22.15 29.36
CA GLU A 448 2.95 -22.52 28.00
C GLU A 448 4.02 -22.25 26.93
N SER A 449 4.87 -21.24 27.14
CA SER A 449 6.08 -20.93 26.37
C SER A 449 7.33 -21.29 27.17
N GLY A 450 8.50 -21.48 26.57
CA GLY A 450 9.75 -21.74 27.30
C GLY A 450 10.32 -20.50 27.99
N ASN A 451 11.29 -20.66 28.90
CA ASN A 451 11.90 -19.54 29.66
C ASN A 451 12.97 -18.73 28.90
N MET A 452 13.34 -19.15 27.69
CA MET A 452 14.36 -18.50 26.88
C MET A 452 13.93 -18.38 25.42
N ARG A 453 14.21 -17.23 24.81
CA ARG A 453 13.99 -16.95 23.38
C ARG A 453 15.01 -17.71 22.53
N ASP A 454 14.54 -18.42 21.51
CA ASP A 454 15.37 -19.13 20.50
C ASP A 454 15.22 -18.39 19.15
N LYS A 455 15.48 -19.02 18.01
CA LYS A 455 15.32 -18.43 16.67
C LYS A 455 13.86 -17.99 16.39
N PRO A 456 13.65 -16.96 15.55
CA PRO A 456 12.31 -16.58 15.09
C PRO A 456 11.65 -17.70 14.28
N LEU A 457 10.33 -17.77 14.33
CA LEU A 457 9.55 -18.51 13.35
C LEU A 457 9.68 -17.82 11.99
N HIS A 458 9.73 -18.60 10.91
CA HIS A 458 9.81 -18.07 9.55
C HIS A 458 8.60 -17.17 9.24
N GLY A 459 8.80 -15.96 8.71
CA GLY A 459 7.71 -15.01 8.45
C GLY A 459 6.55 -15.58 7.60
N PRO A 460 6.84 -16.25 6.46
CA PRO A 460 5.83 -17.00 5.70
C PRO A 460 5.14 -18.13 6.47
N PHE A 461 5.77 -18.74 7.47
CA PHE A 461 5.12 -19.74 8.33
C PHE A 461 4.09 -19.08 9.25
N VAL A 462 4.46 -17.97 9.91
CA VAL A 462 3.54 -17.21 10.77
C VAL A 462 2.35 -16.70 9.95
N ALA A 463 2.57 -16.16 8.75
CA ALA A 463 1.49 -15.77 7.84
C ALA A 463 0.60 -16.97 7.45
N LYS A 464 1.21 -18.15 7.23
CA LYS A 464 0.47 -19.38 6.92
C LYS A 464 -0.39 -19.85 8.11
N LEU A 465 0.10 -19.72 9.34
CA LEU A 465 -0.67 -20.02 10.55
C LEU A 465 -1.84 -19.04 10.74
N LEU A 466 -1.61 -17.74 10.52
CA LEU A 466 -2.69 -16.73 10.54
C LEU A 466 -3.81 -17.09 9.55
N ASN A 467 -3.44 -17.49 8.34
CA ASN A 467 -4.40 -17.94 7.33
C ASN A 467 -5.12 -19.23 7.75
N ASP A 468 -4.37 -20.29 8.05
CA ASP A 468 -4.95 -21.62 8.23
C ASP A 468 -5.74 -21.75 9.53
N LEU A 469 -5.29 -21.13 10.62
CA LEU A 469 -5.98 -21.23 11.92
C LEU A 469 -7.10 -20.22 12.07
N PHE A 470 -6.98 -19.03 11.45
CA PHE A 470 -7.82 -17.88 11.77
C PHE A 470 -8.47 -17.20 10.56
N GLY A 471 -8.10 -17.58 9.33
CA GLY A 471 -8.58 -16.92 8.12
C GLY A 471 -7.96 -15.53 7.88
N ILE A 472 -6.96 -15.13 8.69
CA ILE A 472 -6.32 -13.81 8.62
C ILE A 472 -5.32 -13.79 7.47
N GLN A 473 -5.54 -12.91 6.50
CA GLN A 473 -4.71 -12.72 5.33
C GLN A 473 -3.58 -11.73 5.65
N ALA A 474 -2.44 -12.27 6.05
CA ALA A 474 -1.19 -11.54 6.29
C ALA A 474 -0.17 -11.84 5.18
N ARG A 475 0.92 -11.08 5.14
CA ARG A 475 2.01 -11.29 4.17
C ARG A 475 3.30 -11.71 4.86
N GLY A 476 3.94 -12.76 4.38
CA GLY A 476 5.27 -13.18 4.82
C GLY A 476 6.35 -12.87 3.77
N GLY A 477 7.53 -12.43 4.18
CA GLY A 477 8.69 -12.20 3.32
C GLY A 477 9.39 -10.86 3.57
N CYS A 478 10.09 -10.35 2.55
CA CYS A 478 10.88 -9.10 2.61
C CYS A 478 10.20 -7.86 1.99
N ALA A 479 8.90 -7.97 1.65
CA ALA A 479 8.03 -6.88 1.20
C ALA A 479 8.60 -5.93 0.12
N CYS A 480 9.44 -6.45 -0.78
CA CYS A 480 10.09 -5.68 -1.84
C CYS A 480 10.93 -4.48 -1.32
N ALA A 481 11.53 -4.64 -0.14
CA ALA A 481 12.40 -3.65 0.50
C ALA A 481 13.66 -4.34 1.05
N GLY A 482 14.34 -5.09 0.18
CA GLY A 482 15.50 -5.93 0.52
C GLY A 482 16.59 -5.22 1.34
N PRO A 483 17.13 -4.07 0.86
CA PRO A 483 18.12 -3.30 1.62
C PRO A 483 17.64 -2.87 2.99
N TYR A 484 16.42 -2.32 3.09
CA TYR A 484 15.85 -1.96 4.40
C TYR A 484 15.67 -3.18 5.31
N GLY A 485 15.24 -4.31 4.73
CA GLY A 485 15.14 -5.59 5.42
C GLY A 485 16.48 -6.08 5.97
N HIS A 486 17.59 -5.83 5.28
CA HIS A 486 18.93 -6.15 5.80
C HIS A 486 19.26 -5.30 7.02
N HIS A 487 18.98 -3.99 7.00
CA HIS A 487 19.15 -3.14 8.17
C HIS A 487 18.28 -3.59 9.35
N LEU A 488 16.99 -3.84 9.11
CA LEU A 488 16.03 -4.25 10.14
C LEU A 488 16.37 -5.60 10.78
N LEU A 489 17.03 -6.49 10.04
CA LEU A 489 17.38 -7.84 10.49
C LEU A 489 18.87 -8.00 10.80
N HIS A 490 19.63 -6.90 10.80
CA HIS A 490 21.07 -6.86 11.05
C HIS A 490 21.87 -7.82 10.15
N VAL A 491 21.52 -7.85 8.86
CA VAL A 491 22.23 -8.62 7.82
C VAL A 491 23.36 -7.74 7.27
N ASP A 492 24.60 -8.12 7.57
CA ASP A 492 25.79 -7.47 6.99
C ASP A 492 26.08 -7.95 5.55
N GLU A 493 27.11 -7.37 4.93
CA GLU A 493 27.50 -7.71 3.57
C GLU A 493 27.92 -9.18 3.39
N PRO A 494 28.79 -9.78 4.24
CA PRO A 494 29.10 -11.21 4.18
C PRO A 494 27.86 -12.12 4.21
N HIS A 495 26.92 -11.88 5.13
CA HIS A 495 25.69 -12.66 5.23
C HIS A 495 24.80 -12.45 3.99
N SER A 496 24.69 -11.22 3.49
CA SER A 496 23.98 -10.88 2.25
C SER A 496 24.52 -11.66 1.04
N LEU A 497 25.84 -11.69 0.87
CA LEU A 497 26.49 -12.43 -0.22
C LEU A 497 26.34 -13.95 -0.06
N ALA A 498 26.33 -14.45 1.17
CA ALA A 498 26.08 -15.86 1.43
C ALA A 498 24.63 -16.25 1.11
N PHE A 499 23.63 -15.41 1.39
CA PHE A 499 22.27 -15.63 0.91
C PHE A 499 22.20 -15.66 -0.62
N LYS A 500 22.87 -14.72 -1.30
CA LYS A 500 22.94 -14.69 -2.77
C LYS A 500 23.50 -16.02 -3.31
N SER A 501 24.60 -16.51 -2.76
CA SER A 501 25.21 -17.79 -3.15
C SER A 501 24.25 -18.97 -2.96
N ALA A 502 23.60 -19.08 -1.81
CA ALA A 502 22.62 -20.14 -1.54
C ALA A 502 21.40 -20.07 -2.48
N ILE A 503 20.91 -18.87 -2.80
CA ILE A 503 19.83 -18.67 -3.78
C ILE A 503 20.26 -19.10 -5.18
N GLN A 504 21.50 -18.80 -5.60
CA GLN A 504 22.04 -19.24 -6.90
C GLN A 504 22.17 -20.77 -6.99
N GLN A 505 22.38 -21.45 -5.85
CA GLN A 505 22.35 -22.91 -5.75
C GLN A 505 20.92 -23.49 -5.74
N GLY A 506 19.89 -22.64 -5.80
CA GLY A 506 18.49 -23.03 -5.88
C GLY A 506 17.76 -23.07 -4.52
N TYR A 507 18.37 -22.60 -3.44
CA TYR A 507 17.77 -22.57 -2.10
C TYR A 507 17.15 -21.21 -1.77
N SER A 508 16.06 -20.82 -2.43
CA SER A 508 15.42 -19.51 -2.16
C SER A 508 14.81 -19.38 -0.76
N GLY A 509 14.59 -20.50 -0.06
CA GLY A 509 14.02 -20.52 1.29
C GLY A 509 14.93 -19.96 2.39
N VAL A 510 16.22 -19.73 2.12
CA VAL A 510 17.11 -19.09 3.10
C VAL A 510 16.84 -17.59 3.27
N LYS A 511 16.07 -16.99 2.37
CA LYS A 511 15.81 -15.54 2.37
C LYS A 511 15.22 -15.11 3.73
N PRO A 512 15.85 -14.14 4.40
CA PRO A 512 15.30 -13.61 5.63
C PRO A 512 14.01 -12.83 5.34
N GLY A 513 13.16 -12.70 6.34
CA GLY A 513 11.89 -12.00 6.21
C GLY A 513 11.08 -12.03 7.48
N TRP A 514 9.95 -11.33 7.45
CA TRP A 514 9.06 -11.12 8.57
C TRP A 514 7.62 -11.42 8.17
N THR A 515 6.70 -11.27 9.13
CA THR A 515 5.27 -11.19 8.84
C THR A 515 4.84 -9.74 8.89
N ARG A 516 4.04 -9.31 7.92
CA ARG A 516 3.43 -7.99 7.87
C ARG A 516 1.92 -8.12 7.89
N ILE A 517 1.30 -7.30 8.72
CA ILE A 517 -0.13 -7.00 8.68
C ILE A 517 -0.34 -5.49 8.60
N ASN A 518 -1.55 -5.08 8.28
CA ASN A 518 -2.02 -3.74 8.57
C ASN A 518 -3.44 -3.76 9.12
N PHE A 519 -3.78 -2.72 9.88
CA PHE A 519 -5.15 -2.45 10.28
C PHE A 519 -5.71 -1.40 9.33
N ALA A 520 -6.84 -1.68 8.68
CA ALA A 520 -7.48 -0.67 7.84
C ALA A 520 -8.28 0.29 8.73
N TYR A 521 -8.25 1.59 8.44
CA TYR A 521 -9.02 2.61 9.16
C TYR A 521 -10.54 2.33 9.27
N HIS A 522 -11.09 1.51 8.38
CA HIS A 522 -12.50 1.11 8.41
C HIS A 522 -12.74 -0.22 9.13
N MET A 523 -11.72 -0.92 9.60
CA MET A 523 -11.83 -2.20 10.32
C MET A 523 -12.73 -2.07 11.56
N SER A 524 -13.52 -3.10 11.87
CA SER A 524 -14.30 -3.11 13.11
C SER A 524 -13.41 -3.37 14.31
N ILE A 525 -13.89 -3.03 15.52
CA ILE A 525 -13.09 -3.26 16.71
C ILE A 525 -12.97 -4.75 17.03
N GLU A 526 -13.99 -5.53 16.71
CA GLU A 526 -14.05 -6.97 16.87
C GLU A 526 -12.99 -7.66 16.00
N GLU A 527 -12.87 -7.24 14.74
CA GLU A 527 -11.86 -7.76 13.81
C GLU A 527 -10.44 -7.38 14.25
N PHE A 528 -10.25 -6.13 14.69
CA PHE A 528 -8.98 -5.66 15.24
C PHE A 528 -8.53 -6.48 16.47
N GLU A 529 -9.42 -6.67 17.44
CA GLU A 529 -9.13 -7.45 18.65
C GLU A 529 -8.88 -8.94 18.34
N PHE A 530 -9.61 -9.49 17.37
CA PHE A 530 -9.39 -10.86 16.90
C PHE A 530 -8.00 -11.04 16.29
N ILE A 531 -7.55 -10.10 15.45
CA ILE A 531 -6.20 -10.15 14.86
C ILE A 531 -5.13 -10.10 15.94
N LEU A 532 -5.23 -9.19 16.93
CA LEU A 532 -4.26 -9.11 18.03
C LEU A 532 -4.24 -10.39 18.86
N ALA A 533 -5.41 -10.96 19.19
CA ALA A 533 -5.51 -12.23 19.91
C ALA A 533 -4.88 -13.39 19.14
N ALA A 534 -5.04 -13.42 17.81
CA ALA A 534 -4.40 -14.42 16.95
C ALA A 534 -2.87 -14.28 16.91
N LEU A 535 -2.34 -13.06 16.90
CA LEU A 535 -0.89 -12.81 17.00
C LEU A 535 -0.33 -13.31 18.33
N GLU A 536 -0.98 -12.98 19.44
CA GLU A 536 -0.59 -13.46 20.77
C GLU A 536 -0.68 -14.99 20.87
N PHE A 537 -1.71 -15.59 20.27
CA PHE A 537 -1.82 -17.04 20.16
C PHE A 537 -0.60 -17.64 19.45
N ILE A 538 -0.20 -17.08 18.31
CA ILE A 538 0.95 -17.60 17.55
C ILE A 538 2.25 -17.36 18.33
N ALA A 539 2.39 -16.24 19.02
CA ALA A 539 3.54 -15.96 19.89
C ALA A 539 3.66 -16.94 21.07
N MET A 540 2.53 -17.49 21.53
CA MET A 540 2.51 -18.46 22.62
C MET A 540 2.62 -19.91 22.14
N TYR A 541 1.93 -20.27 21.06
CA TYR A 541 1.74 -21.66 20.64
C TYR A 541 2.28 -21.98 19.24
N GLY A 542 2.63 -20.98 18.43
CA GLY A 542 2.92 -21.13 17.00
C GLY A 542 4.00 -22.17 16.69
N GLN A 543 5.04 -22.25 17.52
CA GLN A 543 6.11 -23.24 17.33
C GLN A 543 5.60 -24.68 17.35
N ARG A 544 4.56 -24.99 18.14
CA ARG A 544 4.01 -26.35 18.28
C ARG A 544 3.45 -26.86 16.95
N PHE A 545 3.04 -25.96 16.07
CA PHE A 545 2.48 -26.30 14.75
C PHE A 545 3.53 -26.69 13.72
N LEU A 546 4.84 -26.49 13.97
CA LEU A 546 5.91 -26.86 13.01
C LEU A 546 5.85 -28.34 12.57
N ILE A 547 5.35 -29.23 13.43
CA ILE A 547 5.21 -30.66 13.09
C ILE A 547 4.07 -30.94 12.11
N LEU A 548 3.19 -29.98 11.86
CA LEU A 548 2.08 -30.12 10.93
C LEU A 548 2.38 -29.58 9.54
N TYR A 549 3.55 -28.99 9.29
CA TYR A 549 3.85 -28.34 8.01
C TYR A 549 5.22 -28.70 7.46
N ASP A 550 5.34 -28.96 6.17
CA ASP A 550 6.64 -29.11 5.50
C ASP A 550 7.16 -27.78 4.95
N PHE A 551 8.46 -27.54 5.16
CA PHE A 551 9.18 -26.40 4.60
C PHE A 551 9.95 -26.82 3.35
N ASN A 552 9.75 -26.09 2.26
CA ASN A 552 10.48 -26.30 1.01
C ASN A 552 11.65 -25.32 0.91
N TRP A 553 12.88 -25.80 1.11
CA TRP A 553 14.10 -24.99 1.03
C TRP A 553 14.35 -24.35 -0.33
N LYS A 554 13.80 -24.91 -1.42
CA LYS A 554 13.98 -24.33 -2.77
C LYS A 554 13.09 -23.11 -2.99
N THR A 555 11.90 -23.08 -2.40
CA THR A 555 10.91 -22.03 -2.65
C THR A 555 10.64 -21.12 -1.45
N GLY A 556 10.92 -21.57 -0.23
CA GLY A 556 10.53 -20.91 1.02
C GLY A 556 9.08 -21.16 1.45
N ASN A 557 8.36 -22.05 0.76
CA ASN A 557 6.93 -22.29 1.03
C ASN A 557 6.70 -23.30 2.15
N TRP A 558 5.63 -23.08 2.92
CA TRP A 558 5.14 -23.99 3.96
C TRP A 558 3.84 -24.68 3.51
N THR A 559 3.81 -26.01 3.59
CA THR A 559 2.67 -26.83 3.15
C THR A 559 2.16 -27.72 4.27
N PHE A 560 0.85 -27.74 4.49
CA PHE A 560 0.24 -28.55 5.55
C PHE A 560 0.31 -30.06 5.26
N ARG A 561 0.73 -30.84 6.27
CA ARG A 561 0.78 -32.31 6.25
C ARG A 561 -0.51 -32.93 6.79
N LYS A 562 -1.42 -33.27 5.86
CA LYS A 562 -2.70 -33.94 6.20
C LYS A 562 -2.52 -35.23 7.01
N LYS A 563 -1.47 -36.02 6.74
CA LYS A 563 -1.21 -37.30 7.43
C LYS A 563 -0.81 -37.09 8.89
N SER A 564 0.04 -36.11 9.18
CA SER A 564 0.56 -35.84 10.53
C SER A 564 -0.55 -35.48 11.53
N LEU A 565 -1.53 -34.67 11.11
CA LEU A 565 -2.67 -34.35 11.99
C LEU A 565 -3.50 -35.60 12.33
N LYS A 566 -3.76 -36.46 11.32
CA LYS A 566 -4.52 -37.72 11.53
C LYS A 566 -3.77 -38.68 12.46
N GLU A 567 -2.47 -38.82 12.29
CA GLU A 567 -1.63 -39.67 13.14
C GLU A 567 -1.61 -39.19 14.59
N ILE A 568 -1.46 -37.88 14.82
CA ILE A 568 -1.47 -37.29 16.17
C ILE A 568 -2.84 -37.47 16.84
N LEU A 569 -3.93 -37.26 16.10
CA LEU A 569 -5.29 -37.48 16.61
C LEU A 569 -5.55 -38.96 16.90
N ALA A 570 -5.06 -39.89 16.07
CA ALA A 570 -5.19 -41.33 16.28
C ALA A 570 -4.38 -41.85 17.49
N ILE A 571 -3.16 -41.34 17.70
CA ILE A 571 -2.30 -41.73 18.84
C ILE A 571 -2.90 -41.30 20.19
N LYS A 572 -3.70 -40.24 20.23
CA LYS A 572 -4.41 -39.83 21.44
C LYS A 572 -5.72 -40.58 21.66
N GLN A 573 -6.40 -41.01 20.60
CA GLN A 573 -7.58 -41.89 20.72
C GLN A 573 -7.24 -43.22 21.37
N SER A 574 -6.01 -43.74 21.22
CA SER A 574 -5.56 -44.98 21.87
C SER A 574 -5.05 -44.83 23.31
N LYS A 575 -4.92 -43.60 23.84
CA LYS A 575 -4.35 -43.32 25.18
C LYS A 575 -5.32 -42.71 26.19
N GLN A 576 -6.56 -42.39 25.81
CA GLN A 576 -7.60 -41.89 26.71
C GLN A 576 -8.99 -42.40 26.28
N ASP A 577 -9.43 -43.49 26.90
CA ASP A 577 -10.85 -43.86 26.98
C ASP A 577 -11.51 -43.01 28.06
N SER A 578 -12.27 -41.99 27.63
CA SER A 578 -13.45 -41.36 28.29
C SER A 578 -13.67 -39.89 27.89
N SER A 579 -12.74 -39.22 27.22
CA SER A 579 -12.92 -37.81 26.79
C SER A 579 -13.24 -37.62 25.29
N ASN A 580 -13.15 -38.67 24.48
CA ASN A 580 -13.14 -38.58 23.02
C ASN A 580 -14.51 -38.67 22.31
N LEU A 581 -15.63 -38.76 23.01
CA LEU A 581 -16.96 -38.69 22.39
C LEU A 581 -17.37 -37.25 22.00
N PHE A 582 -16.61 -36.24 22.43
CA PHE A 582 -16.92 -34.83 22.19
C PHE A 582 -16.35 -34.26 20.88
N ILE A 583 -15.27 -34.83 20.32
CA ILE A 583 -14.63 -34.27 19.12
C ILE A 583 -15.39 -34.64 17.84
N SER A 584 -15.99 -35.84 17.76
CA SER A 584 -16.90 -36.17 16.65
C SER A 584 -18.24 -35.44 16.77
N ARG A 585 -18.70 -35.14 17.99
CA ARG A 585 -19.87 -34.30 18.25
C ARG A 585 -19.61 -32.82 17.97
N ALA A 586 -18.41 -32.29 18.17
CA ALA A 586 -18.06 -30.92 17.81
C ALA A 586 -18.11 -30.67 16.29
N LEU A 587 -17.98 -31.72 15.47
CA LEU A 587 -18.19 -31.67 14.02
C LEU A 587 -19.67 -31.76 13.63
N GLN A 588 -20.56 -32.19 14.53
CA GLN A 588 -22.00 -32.35 14.29
C GLN A 588 -22.89 -31.33 15.04
N ALA A 589 -22.39 -30.68 16.10
CA ALA A 589 -23.16 -29.77 16.96
C ALA A 589 -23.18 -28.31 16.45
N ALA A 590 -23.00 -28.10 15.14
CA ALA A 590 -23.32 -26.84 14.50
C ALA A 590 -24.84 -26.73 14.30
N SER A 591 -25.59 -26.68 15.41
CA SER A 591 -27.01 -26.37 15.39
C SER A 591 -27.53 -25.99 16.79
N PHE A 592 -28.25 -24.87 16.79
CA PHE A 592 -29.19 -24.33 17.78
C PHE A 592 -28.74 -23.25 18.78
N GLU A 593 -29.63 -22.25 18.77
CA GLU A 593 -29.77 -21.00 19.50
C GLU A 593 -30.06 -21.25 20.99
N ASP A 594 -29.64 -20.34 21.88
CA ASP A 594 -30.57 -19.33 22.40
C ASP A 594 -29.86 -18.25 23.25
N ALA A 595 -30.50 -17.09 23.30
CA ALA A 595 -29.99 -15.82 23.80
C ALA A 595 -30.39 -15.53 25.25
N GLU A 596 -29.57 -14.73 25.95
CA GLU A 596 -30.03 -13.47 26.57
C GLU A 596 -28.84 -12.71 27.18
N THR A 597 -28.47 -11.57 26.58
CA THR A 597 -28.16 -10.29 27.26
C THR A 597 -27.92 -9.24 26.16
N LYS A 598 -28.88 -8.32 25.97
CA LYS A 598 -28.82 -7.25 24.95
C LYS A 598 -28.20 -5.98 25.51
N SER A 599 -27.17 -5.48 24.83
CA SER A 599 -26.86 -4.05 24.71
C SER A 599 -25.97 -3.84 23.47
N LEU A 600 -26.52 -3.14 22.46
CA LEU A 600 -25.82 -2.46 21.34
C LEU A 600 -24.95 -3.29 20.37
N ILE A 601 -25.30 -4.55 20.10
CA ILE A 601 -24.62 -5.38 19.07
C ILE A 601 -25.67 -5.91 18.09
N SER A 602 -25.45 -5.80 16.78
CA SER A 602 -26.37 -6.35 15.77
C SER A 602 -26.28 -7.88 15.75
N ALA A 603 -27.34 -8.59 15.34
CA ALA A 603 -27.34 -10.06 15.30
C ALA A 603 -26.19 -10.63 14.44
N VAL A 604 -25.81 -9.91 13.38
CA VAL A 604 -24.69 -10.26 12.49
C VAL A 604 -23.34 -10.12 13.22
N ASP A 605 -23.16 -9.06 14.01
CA ASP A 605 -21.93 -8.85 14.77
C ASP A 605 -21.76 -9.94 15.85
N VAL A 606 -22.86 -10.38 16.48
CA VAL A 606 -22.83 -11.49 17.46
C VAL A 606 -22.37 -12.79 16.79
N GLU A 607 -22.85 -13.09 15.58
CA GLU A 607 -22.43 -14.29 14.86
C GLU A 607 -20.94 -14.26 14.52
N ILE A 608 -20.42 -13.11 14.05
CA ILE A 608 -19.01 -12.93 13.72
C ILE A 608 -18.13 -13.11 14.96
N ILE A 609 -18.49 -12.48 16.08
CA ILE A 609 -17.76 -12.62 17.35
C ILE A 609 -17.73 -14.09 17.78
N ASN A 610 -18.85 -14.80 17.69
CA ASN A 610 -18.93 -16.23 18.04
C ASN A 610 -18.01 -17.08 17.16
N LYS A 611 -17.89 -16.77 15.86
CA LYS A 611 -16.94 -17.43 14.94
C LYS A 611 -15.50 -17.19 15.38
N TYR A 612 -15.12 -15.94 15.66
CA TYR A 612 -13.76 -15.60 16.11
C TYR A 612 -13.37 -16.31 17.40
N VAL A 613 -14.27 -16.34 18.38
CA VAL A 613 -14.06 -17.08 19.65
C VAL A 613 -13.89 -18.57 19.37
N SER A 614 -14.75 -19.16 18.53
CA SER A 614 -14.66 -20.58 18.16
C SER A 614 -13.34 -20.93 17.47
N TYR A 615 -12.81 -20.06 16.61
CA TYR A 615 -11.52 -20.27 15.95
C TYR A 615 -10.37 -20.29 16.96
N LEU A 616 -10.35 -19.34 17.91
CA LEU A 616 -9.35 -19.28 18.98
C LEU A 616 -9.41 -20.52 19.88
N GLU A 617 -10.60 -20.94 20.31
CA GLU A 617 -10.76 -22.11 21.17
C GLU A 617 -10.38 -23.41 20.47
N THR A 618 -10.72 -23.55 19.19
CA THR A 618 -10.30 -24.70 18.37
C THR A 618 -8.78 -24.73 18.22
N ALA A 619 -8.15 -23.59 17.91
CA ALA A 619 -6.70 -23.50 17.79
C ALA A 619 -5.99 -23.84 19.11
N LYS A 620 -6.51 -23.37 20.25
CA LYS A 620 -6.00 -23.72 21.60
C LYS A 620 -6.09 -25.22 21.85
N LYS A 621 -7.23 -25.86 21.61
CA LYS A 621 -7.39 -27.32 21.80
C LYS A 621 -6.35 -28.11 20.98
N ILE A 622 -6.13 -27.70 19.74
CA ILE A 622 -5.11 -28.31 18.88
C ILE A 622 -3.71 -28.05 19.44
N ALA A 623 -3.36 -26.82 19.84
CA ALA A 623 -2.05 -26.50 20.40
C ALA A 623 -1.68 -27.30 21.65
N HIS A 624 -2.66 -27.57 22.54
CA HIS A 624 -2.47 -28.44 23.71
C HIS A 624 -2.32 -29.92 23.33
N SER A 625 -2.73 -30.30 22.12
CA SER A 625 -2.54 -31.65 21.61
C SER A 625 -1.13 -31.90 21.06
N LEU A 626 -0.41 -30.84 20.73
CA LEU A 626 0.90 -30.86 20.07
C LEU A 626 2.05 -30.75 21.11
N PRO A 627 3.24 -31.32 20.83
CA PRO A 627 4.39 -31.19 21.71
C PRO A 627 4.81 -29.72 21.86
N LYS A 628 5.11 -29.31 23.10
CA LYS A 628 5.51 -27.94 23.43
C LYS A 628 6.79 -27.51 22.70
N PHE A 629 7.78 -28.39 22.60
CA PHE A 629 9.07 -28.15 21.95
C PHE A 629 9.30 -29.18 20.85
N PRO A 630 8.86 -28.91 19.62
CA PRO A 630 9.07 -29.85 18.53
C PRO A 630 10.56 -29.92 18.13
N PRO A 631 11.04 -31.12 17.74
CA PRO A 631 12.43 -31.29 17.33
C PRO A 631 12.71 -30.45 16.07
N PRO A 632 13.93 -29.90 15.93
CA PRO A 632 14.32 -29.17 14.74
C PRO A 632 14.33 -30.11 13.53
N ARG A 633 13.98 -29.57 12.36
CA ARG A 633 14.06 -30.31 11.10
C ARG A 633 15.49 -30.31 10.55
N LYS A 634 15.78 -31.32 9.73
CA LYS A 634 17.05 -31.42 9.02
C LYS A 634 17.16 -30.29 7.98
N VAL A 635 18.22 -29.52 8.09
CA VAL A 635 18.67 -28.59 7.06
C VAL A 635 19.45 -29.39 6.01
N PRO A 636 19.25 -29.16 4.69
CA PRO A 636 20.09 -29.72 3.64
C PRO A 636 21.57 -29.48 3.91
N LYS A 637 22.43 -30.49 3.65
CA LYS A 637 23.87 -30.42 3.95
C LYS A 637 24.59 -29.28 3.22
N ASP A 638 24.06 -28.86 2.07
CA ASP A 638 24.65 -27.82 1.22
C ASP A 638 24.31 -26.40 1.71
N ILE A 639 23.43 -26.26 2.71
CA ILE A 639 23.08 -24.96 3.29
C ILE A 639 23.91 -24.75 4.56
N ASP A 640 24.67 -23.66 4.60
CA ASP A 640 25.34 -23.21 5.81
C ASP A 640 24.29 -22.91 6.91
N LEU A 641 24.45 -23.55 8.06
CA LEU A 641 23.55 -23.41 9.22
C LEU A 641 23.52 -21.97 9.76
N ASN A 642 24.58 -21.19 9.53
CA ASN A 642 24.64 -19.78 9.91
C ASN A 642 23.64 -18.93 9.13
N LEU A 643 23.23 -19.36 7.92
CA LEU A 643 22.22 -18.68 7.10
C LEU A 643 20.79 -19.01 7.52
N VAL A 644 20.60 -19.98 8.42
CA VAL A 644 19.27 -20.37 8.89
C VAL A 644 18.92 -19.53 10.11
N HIS A 645 18.47 -18.30 9.87
CA HIS A 645 18.09 -17.34 10.92
C HIS A 645 16.72 -17.61 11.56
N PHE A 646 16.07 -18.72 11.23
CA PHE A 646 14.73 -19.06 11.72
C PHE A 646 14.62 -20.53 12.16
N ARG A 647 13.58 -20.83 12.91
CA ARG A 647 13.24 -22.19 13.37
C ARG A 647 12.55 -22.95 12.23
N VAL A 648 13.02 -24.18 11.96
CA VAL A 648 12.47 -25.10 10.95
C VAL A 648 12.15 -26.45 11.54
#